data_AF-A0A3R7WJB6-F1
#
_entry.id   AF-A0A3R7WJB6-F1
#
_cell.length_a   1.000
_cell.length_b   1.000
_cell.length_c   1.000
_cell.angle_alpha   90.00
_cell.angle_beta   90.00
_cell.angle_gamma   90.00
#
_symmetry.space_group_name_H-M   'P 1'
#
loop_
_entity.id
_entity.type
_entity.pdbx_description
1 polymer ?
#
loop_
_entity_poly.entity_id
_entity_poly.type
_entity_poly.pdbx_seq_one_letter_code
_entity_poly.pdbx_strand_id
1 'polypeptide(L)'
;MDINDFTELKQRQTAQDEVLNVIFRLKHKTPSDRQDTSLCETLVSQFTTFVETIHAVQEFNCCCGRVDPLVDDRIVPVGDFTVHEVNVLQDICRRLKPPDDVIHKRGDIWYDPWLPSYGCALQRTKINAAMIKLHVIFVDEWGRTLHFVPTGTCVHSAVSKTYHKIHCADLDSALEEKFEEMFATKLAKAQVSKGPKRTARFRQLGHQKTPQFIAAVVRRAVAAVMRRAVANNSEEGDDKEDVDDEMISPQGGTTDVGQHTGGRPRDSCWPIVRATIEDNLCCGEGLFRKTMVMFQLNLLQAAVLETQSSFDRGICTRDGCDAVDDLFFMLQVVIEATVDLLDCGYNISALLDQYRNLRATIDGFVDSLNHKIAICYQLPDRAKMQQLHTLDGGMQVDSPKRENVSSLAASEEERRLRVVTNLEGCWHLDGVTCSLNALLCWEKSSDASKSCKCILVLRTIESFMFARSVKLSTEDEHPFFDNDEEFIENIKSLVTVYQKNICEWRRLSQSTSFLDVEQRSREMLVMWIAFCLVHQKCVRQVPLCAEYNIALDWQDLKVAVISDRVAMSALQHVSKYIRWWNEKTRGLQLFHLTNQDPTFGFAQRFALSSSSMMDIYNRDVESWERHKKSRVAEIRTQLSSLEDELQSKHRELADENARLNDEHTANIPARSKLKDDIVSINSRIKRAKELLRQELATPRPLVRPLPAAKDDAIQIIFMLTMPRDIELLGSLCLTAQRALATTNRPYMHQFTDVAKPIAEHLLAEDESKHSPDQIATFRQKKCILYGYALLAYTLGPLDDAACQEVCELIVLFRSSFLCAAIIAPSTEHMLCVESKITEMMTRRIADLIKYVKKSKGSALTTLVSLVSPTSPGQLEWKQTCEPLPDKEIFGTCFESSGAQYAVNLFTNIGLTGTNDNHRLLPLSVAQEEPNWSIEVHRLDNSEQTLRSISLTTQVTRSV
;
A
#
# COMPACT_ATOMS: atom_id res chain seq x y z
N MET A 1 32.15 11.57 -40.75
CA MET A 1 31.44 12.47 -39.83
C MET A 1 32.39 13.59 -39.50
N ASP A 2 32.05 14.81 -39.89
CA ASP A 2 32.86 16.00 -39.63
C ASP A 2 32.79 16.38 -38.14
N ILE A 3 33.82 17.05 -37.63
CA ILE A 3 33.92 17.48 -36.23
C ILE A 3 32.75 18.42 -35.84
N ASN A 4 32.20 19.15 -36.81
CA ASN A 4 31.02 20.00 -36.62
C ASN A 4 29.74 19.18 -36.40
N ASP A 5 29.56 18.07 -37.13
CA ASP A 5 28.41 17.17 -36.94
C ASP A 5 28.42 16.57 -35.53
N PHE A 6 29.60 16.22 -35.01
CA PHE A 6 29.76 15.67 -33.66
C PHE A 6 29.44 16.70 -32.57
N THR A 7 29.76 17.96 -32.82
CA THR A 7 29.52 19.05 -31.86
C THR A 7 28.04 19.43 -31.81
N GLU A 8 27.37 19.48 -32.96
CA GLU A 8 25.92 19.69 -33.03
C GLU A 8 25.13 18.53 -32.43
N LEU A 9 25.53 17.27 -32.69
CA LEU A 9 24.89 16.11 -32.08
C LEU A 9 24.99 16.14 -30.55
N LYS A 10 26.18 16.47 -30.03
CA LYS A 10 26.43 16.55 -28.58
C LYS A 10 25.62 17.67 -27.93
N GLN A 11 25.46 18.81 -28.60
CA GLN A 11 24.63 19.91 -28.10
C GLN A 11 23.13 19.56 -28.09
N ARG A 12 22.63 18.87 -29.12
CA ARG A 12 21.24 18.39 -29.17
C ARG A 12 20.96 17.35 -28.09
N GLN A 13 21.88 16.39 -27.89
CA GLN A 13 21.76 15.37 -26.85
C GLN A 13 21.76 16.00 -25.45
N THR A 14 22.64 16.98 -25.20
CA THR A 14 22.69 17.70 -23.92
C THR A 14 21.39 18.48 -23.65
N ALA A 15 20.79 19.08 -24.68
CA ALA A 15 19.53 19.80 -24.55
C ALA A 15 18.34 18.86 -24.27
N GLN A 16 18.34 17.67 -24.87
CA GLN A 16 17.32 16.64 -24.65
C GLN A 16 17.43 16.03 -23.25
N ASP A 17 18.65 15.71 -22.81
CA ASP A 17 18.92 15.24 -21.43
C ASP A 17 18.47 16.25 -20.38
N GLU A 18 18.65 17.55 -20.67
CA GLU A 18 18.17 18.62 -19.78
C GLU A 18 16.64 18.65 -19.69
N VAL A 19 15.92 18.51 -20.82
CA VAL A 19 14.45 18.43 -20.84
C VAL A 19 13.95 17.22 -20.04
N LEU A 20 14.57 16.05 -20.23
CA LEU A 20 14.22 14.85 -19.47
C LEU A 20 14.47 15.04 -17.97
N ASN A 21 15.60 15.65 -17.59
CA ASN A 21 15.90 15.94 -16.19
C ASN A 21 14.92 16.94 -15.56
N VAL A 22 14.40 17.92 -16.33
CA VAL A 22 13.38 18.86 -15.86
C VAL A 22 12.04 18.15 -15.62
N ILE A 23 11.65 17.22 -16.51
CA ILE A 23 10.36 16.51 -16.43
C ILE A 23 10.37 15.43 -15.35
N PHE A 24 11.40 14.59 -15.34
CA PHE A 24 11.51 13.43 -14.46
C PHE A 24 12.22 13.73 -13.14
N ARG A 25 13.09 14.75 -13.09
CA ARG A 25 13.88 15.13 -11.89
C ARG A 25 14.70 13.97 -11.35
N LEU A 26 15.67 13.57 -12.16
CA LEU A 26 16.58 12.48 -11.89
C LEU A 26 17.27 12.70 -10.53
N LYS A 27 17.00 11.84 -9.54
CA LYS A 27 17.52 12.02 -8.17
C LYS A 27 19.04 11.97 -8.09
N HIS A 28 19.68 11.32 -9.05
CA HIS A 28 21.13 11.19 -9.12
C HIS A 28 21.78 12.30 -9.95
N LYS A 29 21.01 13.24 -10.53
CA LYS A 29 21.55 14.40 -11.25
C LYS A 29 21.25 15.71 -10.52
N THR A 30 22.04 16.71 -10.87
CA THR A 30 21.80 18.07 -10.39
C THR A 30 20.48 18.57 -11.02
N PRO A 31 19.53 19.09 -10.22
CA PRO A 31 18.30 19.67 -10.75
C PRO A 31 18.60 20.88 -11.66
N SER A 32 17.75 21.13 -12.65
CA SER A 32 17.88 22.30 -13.50
C SER A 32 17.54 23.57 -12.72
N ASP A 33 18.39 24.59 -12.84
CA ASP A 33 18.16 25.93 -12.30
C ASP A 33 17.59 26.89 -13.35
N ARG A 34 17.28 26.39 -14.56
CA ARG A 34 16.85 27.24 -15.68
C ARG A 34 15.44 27.75 -15.46
N GLN A 35 15.30 29.06 -15.61
CA GLN A 35 14.03 29.78 -15.52
C GLN A 35 13.83 30.62 -16.78
N ASP A 36 14.00 29.98 -17.94
CA ASP A 36 13.98 30.61 -19.26
C ASP A 36 12.64 30.34 -19.98
N THR A 37 12.12 31.35 -20.66
CA THR A 37 10.90 31.23 -21.49
C THR A 37 11.06 30.18 -22.59
N SER A 38 12.23 30.10 -23.23
CA SER A 38 12.51 29.11 -24.29
C SER A 38 12.40 27.66 -23.82
N LEU A 39 12.67 27.39 -22.53
CA LEU A 39 12.51 26.06 -21.96
C LEU A 39 11.02 25.71 -21.80
N CYS A 40 10.18 26.66 -21.38
CA CYS A 40 8.74 26.48 -21.33
C CYS A 40 8.17 26.19 -22.72
N GLU A 41 8.59 26.94 -23.74
CA GLU A 41 8.20 26.73 -25.13
C GLU A 41 8.63 25.35 -25.66
N THR A 42 9.84 24.92 -25.31
CA THR A 42 10.35 23.58 -25.66
C THR A 42 9.49 22.48 -25.02
N LEU A 43 9.13 22.62 -23.75
CA LEU A 43 8.24 21.69 -23.03
C LEU A 43 6.84 21.63 -23.64
N VAL A 44 6.27 22.78 -24.00
CA VAL A 44 4.98 22.87 -24.70
C VAL A 44 5.06 22.20 -26.07
N SER A 45 6.16 22.38 -26.79
CA SER A 45 6.37 21.72 -28.08
C SER A 45 6.43 20.21 -27.94
N GLN A 46 7.15 19.68 -26.94
CA GLN A 46 7.20 18.24 -26.66
C GLN A 46 5.82 17.67 -26.34
N PHE A 47 5.05 18.38 -25.50
CA PHE A 47 3.67 17.98 -25.19
C PHE A 47 2.78 18.00 -26.44
N THR A 48 2.92 18.99 -27.30
CA THR A 48 2.15 19.10 -28.55
C THR A 48 2.47 17.95 -29.50
N THR A 49 3.75 17.65 -29.70
CA THR A 49 4.17 16.48 -30.51
C THR A 49 3.57 15.19 -29.96
N PHE A 50 3.55 15.01 -28.63
CA PHE A 50 2.92 13.84 -28.02
C PHE A 50 1.42 13.79 -28.33
N VAL A 51 0.67 14.89 -28.16
CA VAL A 51 -0.78 14.91 -28.44
C VAL A 51 -1.08 14.57 -29.90
N GLU A 52 -0.21 14.95 -30.84
CA GLU A 52 -0.33 14.59 -32.26
C GLU A 52 -0.17 13.08 -32.52
N THR A 53 0.54 12.35 -31.65
CA THR A 53 0.69 10.88 -31.77
C THR A 53 -0.51 10.09 -31.25
N ILE A 54 -1.46 10.73 -30.56
CA ILE A 54 -2.59 10.04 -29.93
C ILE A 54 -3.65 9.70 -30.98
N HIS A 55 -3.99 8.41 -31.09
CA HIS A 55 -5.10 7.94 -31.91
C HIS A 55 -6.39 7.83 -31.08
N ALA A 56 -7.46 8.45 -31.58
CA ALA A 56 -8.76 8.40 -30.91
C ALA A 56 -9.48 7.07 -31.14
N VAL A 57 -10.04 6.50 -30.07
CA VAL A 57 -10.87 5.28 -30.11
C VAL A 57 -12.35 5.66 -30.19
N GLN A 58 -13.09 5.04 -31.11
CA GLN A 58 -14.55 5.18 -31.24
C GLN A 58 -15.25 4.05 -30.48
N GLU A 59 -15.50 4.21 -29.19
CA GLU A 59 -16.38 3.30 -28.43
C GLU A 59 -17.55 4.05 -27.80
N PHE A 60 -18.77 3.58 -28.09
CA PHE A 60 -20.04 4.16 -27.60
C PHE A 60 -20.18 4.13 -26.07
N ASN A 61 -19.42 3.26 -25.38
CA ASN A 61 -19.48 3.09 -23.92
C ASN A 61 -18.50 3.99 -23.15
N CYS A 62 -17.62 4.72 -23.84
CA CYS A 62 -16.57 5.54 -23.25
C CYS A 62 -16.94 7.04 -23.30
N CYS A 63 -18.16 7.39 -22.88
CA CYS A 63 -18.59 8.79 -22.85
C CYS A 63 -18.06 9.49 -21.59
N CYS A 64 -17.41 10.67 -21.74
CA CYS A 64 -17.19 11.58 -20.62
C CYS A 64 -18.56 12.04 -20.09
N GLY A 65 -19.03 11.42 -19.01
CA GLY A 65 -20.29 11.78 -18.35
C GLY A 65 -20.20 13.19 -17.79
N ARG A 66 -21.01 14.11 -18.30
CA ARG A 66 -21.19 15.48 -17.77
C ARG A 66 -21.93 15.51 -16.42
N VAL A 67 -22.08 14.40 -15.72
CA VAL A 67 -23.11 14.24 -14.68
C VAL A 67 -22.59 14.45 -13.26
N ASP A 68 -21.28 14.32 -13.00
CA ASP A 68 -20.68 14.74 -11.73
C ASP A 68 -19.16 15.03 -11.90
N PRO A 69 -18.65 16.24 -11.59
CA PRO A 69 -17.21 16.55 -11.65
C PRO A 69 -16.35 15.79 -10.63
N LEU A 70 -16.98 15.15 -9.63
CA LEU A 70 -16.30 14.49 -8.52
C LEU A 70 -16.30 12.96 -8.64
N VAL A 71 -17.03 12.39 -9.60
CA VAL A 71 -17.11 10.94 -9.79
C VAL A 71 -16.58 10.59 -11.17
N ASP A 72 -15.34 10.14 -11.21
CA ASP A 72 -14.71 9.64 -12.43
C ASP A 72 -15.11 8.18 -12.67
N ASP A 73 -16.35 7.95 -13.11
CA ASP A 73 -16.91 6.61 -13.38
C ASP A 73 -16.34 5.95 -14.66
N ARG A 74 -15.22 6.44 -15.20
CA ARG A 74 -14.68 6.00 -16.50
C ARG A 74 -13.91 4.69 -16.39
N ILE A 75 -14.50 3.61 -16.90
CA ILE A 75 -13.79 2.36 -17.25
C ILE A 75 -13.04 2.54 -18.59
N VAL A 76 -12.30 3.63 -18.77
CA VAL A 76 -11.49 3.83 -19.99
C VAL A 76 -10.07 3.33 -19.70
N PRO A 77 -9.52 2.38 -20.47
CA PRO A 77 -8.13 1.98 -20.34
C PRO A 77 -7.19 3.18 -20.40
N VAL A 78 -6.15 3.19 -19.57
CA VAL A 78 -5.21 4.32 -19.49
C VAL A 78 -4.56 4.61 -20.85
N GLY A 79 -4.34 3.57 -21.66
CA GLY A 79 -3.72 3.68 -22.99
C GLY A 79 -4.60 4.24 -24.10
N ASP A 80 -5.93 4.28 -23.93
CA ASP A 80 -6.86 4.63 -25.00
C ASP A 80 -7.49 5.99 -24.76
N PHE A 81 -7.51 6.88 -25.76
CA PHE A 81 -8.14 8.20 -25.64
C PHE A 81 -9.42 8.27 -26.49
N THR A 82 -10.49 8.81 -25.92
CA THR A 82 -11.73 9.01 -26.66
C THR A 82 -11.59 10.18 -27.64
N VAL A 83 -12.43 10.24 -28.67
CA VAL A 83 -12.48 11.38 -29.61
C VAL A 83 -12.65 12.72 -28.87
N HIS A 84 -13.46 12.74 -27.82
CA HIS A 84 -13.65 13.95 -27.02
C HIS A 84 -12.38 14.35 -26.27
N GLU A 85 -11.71 13.39 -25.61
CA GLU A 85 -10.46 13.63 -24.89
C GLU A 85 -9.36 14.15 -25.82
N VAL A 86 -9.19 13.54 -27.00
CA VAL A 86 -8.22 14.00 -28.01
C VAL A 86 -8.53 15.42 -28.47
N ASN A 87 -9.79 15.75 -28.74
CA ASN A 87 -10.20 17.11 -29.11
C ASN A 87 -9.87 18.13 -28.01
N VAL A 88 -10.10 17.79 -26.74
CA VAL A 88 -9.78 18.63 -25.59
C VAL A 88 -8.26 18.85 -25.48
N LEU A 89 -7.45 17.81 -25.68
CA LEU A 89 -5.99 17.93 -25.65
C LEU A 89 -5.46 18.79 -26.81
N GLN A 90 -6.02 18.62 -28.02
CA GLN A 90 -5.68 19.46 -29.16
C GLN A 90 -6.11 20.92 -28.97
N ASP A 91 -7.26 21.17 -28.33
CA ASP A 91 -7.68 22.51 -27.91
C ASP A 91 -6.65 23.11 -26.95
N ILE A 92 -6.16 22.35 -25.96
CA ILE A 92 -5.13 22.80 -25.02
C ILE A 92 -3.83 23.16 -25.74
N CYS A 93 -3.33 22.32 -26.66
CA CYS A 93 -2.14 22.63 -27.46
C CYS A 93 -2.27 23.98 -28.20
N ARG A 94 -3.45 24.25 -28.79
CA ARG A 94 -3.73 25.54 -29.45
C ARG A 94 -3.74 26.73 -28.47
N ARG A 95 -4.10 26.54 -27.20
CA ARG A 95 -4.06 27.60 -26.16
C ARG A 95 -2.65 27.86 -25.67
N LEU A 96 -1.83 26.82 -25.54
CA LEU A 96 -0.45 26.91 -25.04
C LEU A 96 0.50 27.51 -26.09
N LYS A 97 0.24 27.24 -27.37
CA LYS A 97 1.01 27.75 -28.50
C LYS A 97 0.06 28.29 -29.57
N PRO A 98 -0.51 29.49 -29.40
CA PRO A 98 -1.34 30.10 -30.42
C PRO A 98 -0.49 30.37 -31.69
N PRO A 99 -1.04 30.25 -32.90
CA PRO A 99 -0.33 30.64 -34.12
C PRO A 99 -0.17 32.16 -34.18
N ASP A 100 0.98 32.62 -34.67
CA ASP A 100 1.42 34.03 -34.60
C ASP A 100 0.46 35.04 -35.27
N ASP A 101 -0.40 34.60 -36.19
CA ASP A 101 -1.33 35.45 -36.97
C ASP A 101 -2.83 35.25 -36.63
N VAL A 102 -3.18 34.66 -35.48
CA VAL A 102 -4.59 34.37 -35.16
C VAL A 102 -5.32 35.57 -34.55
N ILE A 103 -6.38 36.02 -35.23
CA ILE A 103 -7.39 36.89 -34.63
C ILE A 103 -8.17 36.08 -33.59
N HIS A 104 -7.92 36.35 -32.30
CA HIS A 104 -8.62 35.70 -31.20
C HIS A 104 -10.14 35.92 -31.29
N LYS A 105 -10.91 34.83 -31.20
CA LYS A 105 -12.38 34.80 -31.21
C LYS A 105 -12.93 34.81 -29.78
N ARG A 106 -14.25 34.98 -29.67
CA ARG A 106 -14.95 34.88 -28.39
C ARG A 106 -14.77 33.48 -27.80
N GLY A 107 -14.30 33.41 -26.56
CA GLY A 107 -14.02 32.16 -25.83
C GLY A 107 -12.56 31.72 -25.90
N ASP A 108 -11.71 32.38 -26.70
CA ASP A 108 -10.31 32.00 -26.84
C ASP A 108 -9.54 32.29 -25.54
N ILE A 109 -8.66 31.34 -25.20
CA ILE A 109 -7.74 31.40 -24.07
C ILE A 109 -6.33 31.19 -24.61
N TRP A 110 -5.38 32.01 -24.18
CA TRP A 110 -3.97 31.83 -24.55
C TRP A 110 -3.03 32.31 -23.45
N TYR A 111 -1.79 31.84 -23.51
CA TYR A 111 -0.75 32.10 -22.52
C TYR A 111 0.40 32.88 -23.15
N ASP A 112 0.53 34.13 -22.73
CA ASP A 112 1.68 34.96 -23.07
C ASP A 112 1.69 36.22 -22.17
N PRO A 113 2.85 36.63 -21.61
CA PRO A 113 4.15 35.95 -21.67
C PRO A 113 4.29 34.83 -20.62
N TRP A 114 5.18 33.88 -20.91
CA TRP A 114 5.71 32.92 -19.94
C TRP A 114 6.74 33.60 -19.05
N LEU A 115 6.55 33.53 -17.73
CA LEU A 115 7.38 34.23 -16.74
C LEU A 115 7.93 33.26 -15.67
N PRO A 116 8.71 32.22 -16.05
CA PRO A 116 9.23 31.21 -15.13
C PRO A 116 10.11 31.81 -14.03
N SER A 117 10.88 32.87 -14.31
CA SER A 117 11.66 33.57 -13.27
C SER A 117 10.82 34.26 -12.19
N TYR A 118 9.49 34.31 -12.35
CA TYR A 118 8.54 34.78 -11.35
C TYR A 118 7.56 33.67 -10.91
N GLY A 119 7.70 32.44 -11.43
CA GLY A 119 6.87 31.30 -11.03
C GLY A 119 5.47 31.32 -11.62
N CYS A 120 5.26 32.01 -12.74
CA CYS A 120 3.92 32.25 -13.28
C CYS A 120 3.85 32.39 -14.81
N ALA A 121 2.64 32.39 -15.35
CA ALA A 121 2.30 32.74 -16.73
C ALA A 121 1.06 33.66 -16.75
N LEU A 122 0.99 34.56 -17.74
CA LEU A 122 -0.17 35.42 -17.96
C LEU A 122 -1.17 34.70 -18.87
N GLN A 123 -2.35 34.39 -18.33
CA GLN A 123 -3.48 33.91 -19.10
C GLN A 123 -4.33 35.09 -19.56
N ARG A 124 -4.64 35.10 -20.85
CA ARG A 124 -5.62 36.00 -21.45
C ARG A 124 -6.85 35.21 -21.87
N THR A 125 -8.04 35.78 -21.69
CA THR A 125 -9.31 35.13 -22.04
C THR A 125 -10.27 36.12 -22.67
N LYS A 126 -10.64 35.91 -23.93
CA LYS A 126 -11.53 36.80 -24.68
C LYS A 126 -12.98 36.46 -24.40
N ILE A 127 -13.64 37.24 -23.53
CA ILE A 127 -15.02 36.94 -23.08
C ILE A 127 -16.05 37.32 -24.14
N ASN A 128 -15.82 38.42 -24.83
CA ASN A 128 -16.63 38.92 -25.94
C ASN A 128 -15.76 39.81 -26.85
N ALA A 129 -16.37 40.49 -27.83
CA ALA A 129 -15.65 41.33 -28.79
C ALA A 129 -14.99 42.58 -28.16
N ALA A 130 -15.38 42.97 -26.96
CA ALA A 130 -14.97 44.20 -26.29
C ALA A 130 -14.18 43.98 -25.00
N MET A 131 -13.99 42.74 -24.54
CA MET A 131 -13.40 42.47 -23.22
C MET A 131 -12.50 41.24 -23.21
N ILE A 132 -11.29 41.44 -22.67
CA ILE A 132 -10.27 40.43 -22.38
C ILE A 132 -10.05 40.39 -20.87
N LYS A 133 -10.16 39.20 -20.27
CA LYS A 133 -9.78 38.99 -18.87
C LYS A 133 -8.32 38.60 -18.75
N LEU A 134 -7.63 39.21 -17.81
CA LEU A 134 -6.23 38.94 -17.50
C LEU A 134 -6.11 38.22 -16.16
N HIS A 135 -5.56 37.01 -16.18
CA HIS A 135 -5.27 36.21 -14.98
C HIS A 135 -3.80 35.84 -14.91
N VAL A 136 -3.23 35.83 -13.71
CA VAL A 136 -1.90 35.25 -13.48
C VAL A 136 -2.09 33.84 -12.91
N ILE A 137 -1.65 32.83 -13.65
CA ILE A 137 -1.51 31.45 -13.14
C ILE A 137 -0.12 31.31 -12.55
N PHE A 138 -0.02 30.79 -11.34
CA PHE A 138 1.26 30.59 -10.66
C PHE A 138 1.30 29.34 -9.82
N VAL A 139 2.52 28.85 -9.60
CA VAL A 139 2.79 27.63 -8.84
C VAL A 139 3.17 27.95 -7.39
N ASP A 140 2.68 27.14 -6.44
CA ASP A 140 2.93 27.33 -5.01
C ASP A 140 3.03 25.99 -4.24
N GLU A 141 3.01 26.04 -2.90
CA GLU A 141 3.14 24.92 -1.98
C GLU A 141 4.40 24.08 -2.19
N TRP A 142 5.54 24.78 -2.16
CA TRP A 142 6.82 24.18 -2.48
C TRP A 142 7.29 23.15 -1.44
N GLY A 143 7.38 21.88 -1.85
CA GLY A 143 8.03 20.80 -1.11
C GLY A 143 9.54 20.75 -1.34
N ARG A 144 10.28 20.30 -0.32
CA ARG A 144 11.73 20.06 -0.41
C ARG A 144 12.00 18.69 -1.02
N THR A 145 12.86 18.65 -2.04
CA THR A 145 13.34 17.41 -2.66
C THR A 145 14.86 17.29 -2.53
N LEU A 146 15.35 16.07 -2.31
CA LEU A 146 16.78 15.75 -2.16
C LEU A 146 17.29 15.07 -3.43
N HIS A 147 18.43 15.55 -3.92
CA HIS A 147 19.18 14.95 -5.02
C HIS A 147 20.55 14.51 -4.49
N PHE A 148 20.98 13.31 -4.84
CA PHE A 148 22.25 12.72 -4.41
C PHE A 148 23.12 12.54 -5.65
N VAL A 149 23.97 13.54 -5.94
CA VAL A 149 24.82 13.49 -7.13
C VAL A 149 25.99 12.52 -6.95
N PRO A 150 26.61 12.00 -8.03
CA PRO A 150 27.66 10.98 -7.95
C PRO A 150 28.91 11.43 -7.19
N THR A 151 29.08 12.74 -7.01
CA THR A 151 30.15 13.32 -6.17
C THR A 151 29.92 13.11 -4.67
N GLY A 152 28.80 12.51 -4.25
CA GLY A 152 28.39 12.35 -2.86
C GLY A 152 27.77 13.61 -2.25
N THR A 153 27.61 14.68 -3.03
CA THR A 153 26.99 15.92 -2.56
C THR A 153 25.46 15.78 -2.54
N CYS A 154 24.83 16.15 -1.42
CA CYS A 154 23.38 16.27 -1.36
C CYS A 154 22.96 17.68 -1.83
N VAL A 155 22.19 17.74 -2.90
CA VAL A 155 21.64 18.99 -3.46
C VAL A 155 20.16 19.07 -3.11
N HIS A 156 19.73 20.26 -2.69
CA HIS A 156 18.32 20.53 -2.38
C HIS A 156 17.65 21.26 -3.54
N SER A 157 16.46 20.81 -3.91
CA SER A 157 15.55 21.51 -4.82
C SER A 157 14.19 21.74 -4.16
N ALA A 158 13.40 22.64 -4.76
CA ALA A 158 12.04 22.93 -4.34
C ALA A 158 11.08 22.61 -5.48
N VAL A 159 10.01 21.87 -5.16
CA VAL A 159 9.02 21.39 -6.11
C VAL A 159 7.65 21.90 -5.71
N SER A 160 6.95 22.57 -6.62
CA SER A 160 5.55 22.96 -6.39
C SER A 160 4.64 21.73 -6.32
N LYS A 161 3.66 21.78 -5.40
CA LYS A 161 2.62 20.77 -5.24
C LYS A 161 1.27 21.18 -5.82
N THR A 162 1.04 22.48 -6.00
CA THR A 162 -0.24 23.03 -6.45
C THR A 162 -0.06 24.30 -7.27
N TYR A 163 -1.13 24.74 -7.93
CA TYR A 163 -1.19 26.01 -8.62
C TYR A 163 -2.41 26.82 -8.22
N HIS A 164 -2.31 28.13 -8.44
CA HIS A 164 -3.37 29.08 -8.14
C HIS A 164 -3.51 30.07 -9.28
N LYS A 165 -4.68 30.71 -9.31
CA LYS A 165 -5.06 31.69 -10.33
C LYS A 165 -5.54 32.97 -9.67
N ILE A 166 -4.93 34.09 -10.03
CA ILE A 166 -5.32 35.42 -9.55
C ILE A 166 -5.90 36.24 -10.70
N HIS A 167 -7.11 36.74 -10.50
CA HIS A 167 -7.68 37.75 -11.37
C HIS A 167 -6.96 39.09 -11.19
N CYS A 168 -6.50 39.66 -12.31
CA CYS A 168 -5.75 40.91 -12.31
C CYS A 168 -6.59 42.10 -12.77
N ALA A 169 -7.23 41.99 -13.93
CA ALA A 169 -8.08 43.04 -14.50
C ALA A 169 -8.91 42.54 -15.69
N ASP A 170 -9.94 43.32 -16.04
CA ASP A 170 -10.68 43.25 -17.30
C ASP A 170 -10.20 44.40 -18.21
N LEU A 171 -9.80 44.09 -19.45
CA LEU A 171 -9.23 45.01 -20.42
C LEU A 171 -10.12 45.10 -21.67
N ASP A 172 -10.29 46.30 -22.22
CA ASP A 172 -10.95 46.47 -23.52
C ASP A 172 -10.10 45.81 -24.62
N SER A 173 -10.71 44.99 -25.49
CA SER A 173 -10.01 44.33 -26.59
C SER A 173 -9.29 45.32 -27.53
N ALA A 174 -9.74 46.56 -27.66
CA ALA A 174 -9.06 47.59 -28.47
C ALA A 174 -7.77 48.13 -27.84
N LEU A 175 -7.52 47.83 -26.57
CA LEU A 175 -6.37 48.32 -25.79
C LEU A 175 -5.30 47.26 -25.55
N GLU A 176 -5.43 46.09 -26.17
CA GLU A 176 -4.55 44.93 -26.00
C GLU A 176 -3.09 45.22 -26.36
N GLU A 177 -2.83 45.70 -27.59
CA GLU A 177 -1.48 46.04 -28.06
C GLU A 177 -0.81 47.10 -27.17
N LYS A 178 -1.58 48.13 -26.78
CA LYS A 178 -1.12 49.18 -25.85
C LYS A 178 -0.80 48.64 -24.46
N PHE A 179 -1.54 47.62 -24.01
CA PHE A 179 -1.26 46.93 -22.76
C PHE A 179 0.06 46.17 -22.82
N GLU A 180 0.36 45.48 -23.92
CA GLU A 180 1.61 44.72 -24.06
C GLU A 180 2.85 45.62 -24.00
N GLU A 181 2.84 46.72 -24.74
CA GLU A 181 3.90 47.73 -24.70
C GLU A 181 4.07 48.32 -23.29
N MET A 182 2.95 48.64 -22.63
CA MET A 182 2.95 49.21 -21.29
C MET A 182 3.42 48.20 -20.24
N PHE A 183 2.99 46.94 -20.35
CA PHE A 183 3.40 45.84 -19.48
C PHE A 183 4.91 45.61 -19.58
N ALA A 184 5.44 45.49 -20.81
CA ALA A 184 6.87 45.35 -21.06
C ALA A 184 7.67 46.54 -20.49
N THR A 185 7.18 47.76 -20.70
CA THR A 185 7.81 48.98 -20.19
C THR A 185 7.84 49.01 -18.66
N LYS A 186 6.71 48.73 -17.99
CA LYS A 186 6.61 48.73 -16.52
C LYS A 186 7.44 47.60 -15.91
N LEU A 187 7.45 46.41 -16.52
CA LEU A 187 8.28 45.29 -16.08
C LEU A 187 9.77 45.61 -16.21
N ALA A 188 10.20 46.16 -17.35
CA ALA A 188 11.60 46.57 -17.56
C ALA A 188 12.05 47.66 -16.57
N LYS A 189 11.22 48.69 -16.37
CA LYS A 189 11.49 49.75 -15.37
C LYS A 189 11.66 49.17 -13.96
N ALA A 190 10.80 48.23 -13.57
CA ALA A 190 10.89 47.59 -12.26
C ALA A 190 12.15 46.73 -12.10
N GLN A 191 12.59 46.03 -13.15
CA GLN A 191 13.78 45.16 -13.14
C GLN A 191 15.11 45.93 -12.95
N VAL A 192 15.16 47.23 -13.28
CA VAL A 192 16.38 48.06 -13.13
C VAL A 192 16.57 48.55 -11.68
N SER A 193 15.55 48.46 -10.82
CA SER A 193 15.59 49.00 -9.45
C SER A 193 16.50 48.19 -8.50
N LYS A 194 17.56 48.82 -7.96
CA LYS A 194 18.57 48.20 -7.07
C LYS A 194 18.52 48.72 -5.63
N GLY A 195 19.04 47.94 -4.67
CA GLY A 195 19.24 48.37 -3.26
C GLY A 195 17.94 48.47 -2.43
N PRO A 196 17.78 49.47 -1.54
CA PRO A 196 16.57 49.61 -0.70
C PRO A 196 15.28 49.83 -1.52
N LYS A 197 15.40 50.28 -2.77
CA LYS A 197 14.30 50.37 -3.76
C LYS A 197 13.78 49.01 -4.25
N ARG A 198 14.47 47.90 -3.92
CA ARG A 198 14.03 46.51 -4.19
C ARG A 198 12.99 46.03 -3.16
N THR A 199 12.93 46.65 -1.98
CA THR A 199 12.01 46.25 -0.92
C THR A 199 10.65 46.93 -1.08
N ALA A 200 9.56 46.18 -0.92
CA ALA A 200 8.18 46.70 -0.93
C ALA A 200 7.86 47.65 0.25
N ARG A 201 8.86 47.98 1.08
CA ARG A 201 8.74 48.80 2.31
C ARG A 201 8.27 50.23 2.07
N PHE A 202 8.40 50.75 0.85
CA PHE A 202 8.10 52.16 0.51
C PHE A 202 6.93 52.32 -0.48
N ARG A 203 6.00 51.36 -0.59
CA ARG A 203 4.86 51.40 -1.56
C ARG A 203 5.25 51.49 -3.05
N GLN A 204 6.53 51.38 -3.36
CA GLN A 204 7.08 51.27 -4.71
C GLN A 204 7.10 49.80 -5.19
N LEU A 205 7.10 49.56 -6.52
CA LEU A 205 7.33 48.23 -7.13
C LEU A 205 8.76 47.75 -6.81
N GLY A 206 8.95 47.21 -5.61
CA GLY A 206 10.18 46.50 -5.29
C GLY A 206 10.31 45.26 -6.18
N HIS A 207 11.44 45.08 -6.86
CA HIS A 207 11.68 43.93 -7.73
C HIS A 207 11.80 42.62 -6.91
N GLN A 208 10.65 41.99 -6.69
CA GLN A 208 10.50 40.69 -6.05
C GLN A 208 10.27 39.62 -7.12
N LYS A 209 10.92 38.46 -6.97
CA LYS A 209 10.77 37.33 -7.90
C LYS A 209 9.57 36.48 -7.47
N THR A 210 8.40 37.11 -7.43
CA THR A 210 7.14 36.51 -6.96
C THR A 210 6.00 36.69 -7.97
N PRO A 211 4.99 35.81 -7.98
CA PRO A 211 3.79 35.98 -8.81
C PRO A 211 2.99 37.25 -8.49
N GLN A 212 2.92 37.63 -7.21
CA GLN A 212 2.21 38.84 -6.78
C GLN A 212 2.85 40.13 -7.30
N PHE A 213 4.17 40.12 -7.50
CA PHE A 213 4.83 41.22 -8.19
C PHE A 213 4.33 41.36 -9.63
N ILE A 214 4.22 40.25 -10.38
CA ILE A 214 3.68 40.28 -11.74
C ILE A 214 2.21 40.72 -11.76
N ALA A 215 1.39 40.23 -10.84
CA ALA A 215 0.00 40.68 -10.73
C ALA A 215 -0.11 42.20 -10.50
N ALA A 216 0.77 42.78 -9.70
CA ALA A 216 0.83 44.23 -9.50
C ALA A 216 1.29 44.98 -10.76
N VAL A 217 2.28 44.45 -11.50
CA VAL A 217 2.72 45.03 -12.78
C VAL A 217 1.58 45.03 -13.80
N VAL A 218 0.82 43.93 -13.91
CA VAL A 218 -0.36 43.84 -14.80
C VAL A 218 -1.40 44.90 -14.42
N ARG A 219 -1.76 45.00 -13.14
CA ARG A 219 -2.74 45.99 -12.67
C ARG A 219 -2.31 47.43 -12.95
N ARG A 220 -1.03 47.76 -12.76
CA ARG A 220 -0.48 49.09 -13.09
C ARG A 220 -0.46 49.36 -14.60
N ALA A 221 -0.12 48.37 -15.42
CA ALA A 221 -0.14 48.52 -16.86
C ALA A 221 -1.56 48.80 -17.37
N VAL A 222 -2.55 48.05 -16.91
CA VAL A 222 -3.97 48.28 -17.27
C VAL A 222 -4.44 49.66 -16.80
N ALA A 223 -4.15 50.06 -15.55
CA ALA A 223 -4.53 51.37 -15.03
C ALA A 223 -3.89 52.53 -15.81
N ALA A 224 -2.67 52.37 -16.32
CA ALA A 224 -2.00 53.36 -17.16
C ALA A 224 -2.65 53.47 -18.55
N VAL A 225 -2.95 52.32 -19.17
CA VAL A 225 -3.59 52.30 -20.50
C VAL A 225 -5.01 52.86 -20.46
N MET A 226 -5.80 52.51 -19.44
CA MET A 226 -7.15 53.06 -19.26
C MET A 226 -7.12 54.58 -19.03
N ARG A 227 -6.16 55.10 -18.25
CA ARG A 227 -6.00 56.55 -18.06
C ARG A 227 -5.65 57.27 -19.35
N ARG A 228 -4.71 56.74 -20.16
CA ARG A 228 -4.36 57.32 -21.47
C ARG A 228 -5.55 57.28 -22.44
N ALA A 229 -6.39 56.25 -22.37
CA ALA A 229 -7.61 56.18 -23.17
C ALA A 229 -8.66 57.24 -22.76
N VAL A 230 -8.75 57.57 -21.46
CA VAL A 230 -9.68 58.59 -20.94
C VAL A 230 -9.13 60.01 -21.11
N ALA A 231 -7.82 60.22 -20.92
CA ALA A 231 -7.17 61.53 -21.03
C ALA A 231 -7.11 62.07 -22.47
N ASN A 232 -7.14 61.20 -23.48
CA ASN A 232 -7.29 61.63 -24.88
C ASN A 232 -8.64 62.34 -25.17
N ASN A 233 -9.58 62.40 -24.21
CA ASN A 233 -10.83 63.14 -24.29
C ASN A 233 -10.87 64.42 -23.42
N SER A 234 -9.77 64.77 -22.74
CA SER A 234 -9.68 65.96 -21.90
C SER A 234 -8.25 66.49 -21.88
N GLU A 235 -8.00 67.56 -22.64
CA GLU A 235 -6.76 68.32 -22.62
C GLU A 235 -6.57 68.99 -21.25
N GLU A 236 -5.76 68.42 -20.36
CA GLU A 236 -4.98 69.13 -19.32
C GLU A 236 -4.11 68.18 -18.47
N GLY A 237 -2.79 68.41 -18.47
CA GLY A 237 -1.91 68.13 -17.33
C GLY A 237 -0.97 66.90 -17.41
N ASP A 238 0.24 67.11 -17.92
CA ASP A 238 1.27 66.10 -18.23
C ASP A 238 2.24 65.75 -17.06
N ASP A 239 1.94 66.08 -15.80
CA ASP A 239 2.92 65.97 -14.69
C ASP A 239 2.43 65.16 -13.46
N LYS A 240 1.49 64.21 -13.62
CA LYS A 240 0.99 63.35 -12.53
C LYS A 240 1.07 61.83 -12.81
N GLU A 241 2.03 61.36 -13.61
CA GLU A 241 2.19 59.91 -13.85
C GLU A 241 2.57 59.11 -12.57
N ASP A 242 3.18 59.75 -11.55
CA ASP A 242 3.81 59.05 -10.42
C ASP A 242 2.97 58.90 -9.14
N VAL A 243 1.91 59.70 -8.92
CA VAL A 243 1.23 59.76 -7.60
C VAL A 243 0.32 58.55 -7.33
N ASP A 244 -0.36 58.00 -8.34
CA ASP A 244 -1.27 56.85 -8.18
C ASP A 244 -0.59 55.48 -8.43
N ASP A 245 0.59 55.47 -9.06
CA ASP A 245 1.40 54.24 -9.14
C ASP A 245 1.81 53.78 -7.72
N GLU A 246 1.81 54.67 -6.72
CA GLU A 246 2.06 54.33 -5.31
C GLU A 246 0.89 53.62 -4.60
N MET A 247 -0.34 53.64 -5.15
CA MET A 247 -1.50 52.97 -4.52
C MET A 247 -1.57 51.46 -4.82
N ILE A 248 -1.08 51.01 -5.98
CA ILE A 248 -1.14 49.60 -6.39
C ILE A 248 0.19 48.91 -6.03
N SER A 249 0.31 48.44 -4.80
CA SER A 249 1.48 47.67 -4.34
C SER A 249 1.26 46.16 -4.49
N PRO A 250 2.33 45.36 -4.67
CA PRO A 250 2.23 43.91 -4.54
C PRO A 250 1.73 43.57 -3.13
N GLN A 251 0.63 42.82 -3.05
CA GLN A 251 0.16 42.25 -1.80
C GLN A 251 1.15 41.13 -1.45
N GLY A 252 1.88 41.25 -0.35
CA GLY A 252 2.96 40.32 -0.01
C GLY A 252 2.54 38.84 -0.12
N GLY A 253 3.48 37.97 -0.50
CA GLY A 253 3.22 36.58 -0.94
C GLY A 253 3.78 36.35 -2.36
N THR A 254 3.90 35.15 -2.92
CA THR A 254 3.43 33.80 -2.58
C THR A 254 4.59 32.79 -2.68
N THR A 255 5.69 33.05 -1.98
CA THR A 255 7.01 32.38 -2.13
C THR A 255 7.88 32.95 -3.26
N ASP A 256 9.09 33.39 -2.93
CA ASP A 256 10.09 33.85 -3.88
C ASP A 256 10.73 32.65 -4.62
N VAL A 257 10.68 32.67 -5.96
CA VAL A 257 11.21 31.61 -6.80
C VAL A 257 12.64 31.87 -7.29
N GLY A 258 13.20 33.05 -6.98
CA GLY A 258 14.58 33.41 -7.23
C GLY A 258 15.52 32.95 -6.11
N GLN A 259 16.71 33.56 -6.03
CA GLN A 259 17.79 33.17 -5.08
C GLN A 259 17.74 33.88 -3.72
N HIS A 260 16.62 34.50 -3.35
CA HIS A 260 16.57 35.45 -2.24
C HIS A 260 16.86 34.85 -0.84
N THR A 261 16.71 33.55 -0.64
CA THR A 261 17.00 32.85 0.62
C THR A 261 18.38 32.19 0.65
N GLY A 262 19.31 32.59 -0.24
CA GLY A 262 20.67 32.03 -0.30
C GLY A 262 20.74 30.60 -0.87
N GLY A 263 19.65 30.12 -1.47
CA GLY A 263 19.54 28.80 -2.12
C GLY A 263 19.54 28.89 -3.65
N ARG A 264 19.38 27.72 -4.30
CA ARG A 264 19.24 27.62 -5.75
C ARG A 264 17.90 28.22 -6.23
N PRO A 265 17.81 28.72 -7.48
CA PRO A 265 16.54 29.06 -8.10
C PRO A 265 15.57 27.86 -8.03
N ARG A 266 14.27 28.14 -7.92
CA ARG A 266 13.27 27.07 -7.92
C ARG A 266 13.01 26.58 -9.34
N ASP A 267 12.80 25.28 -9.50
CA ASP A 267 12.37 24.69 -10.76
C ASP A 267 10.91 25.08 -11.03
N SER A 268 10.71 25.99 -11.96
CA SER A 268 9.42 26.62 -12.25
C SER A 268 8.90 26.29 -13.65
N CYS A 269 9.77 26.03 -14.63
CA CYS A 269 9.38 25.88 -16.03
C CYS A 269 8.35 24.75 -16.23
N TRP A 270 8.68 23.52 -15.80
CA TRP A 270 7.76 22.39 -15.95
C TRP A 270 6.52 22.47 -15.05
N PRO A 271 6.61 22.86 -13.77
CA PRO A 271 5.42 23.09 -12.95
C PRO A 271 4.43 24.10 -13.54
N ILE A 272 4.90 25.20 -14.15
CA ILE A 272 4.00 26.19 -14.76
C ILE A 272 3.32 25.58 -16.00
N VAL A 273 4.07 24.91 -16.88
CA VAL A 273 3.49 24.24 -18.06
C VAL A 273 2.43 23.23 -17.62
N ARG A 274 2.74 22.42 -16.61
CA ARG A 274 1.80 21.47 -16.01
C ARG A 274 0.53 22.14 -15.49
N ALA A 275 0.67 23.22 -14.71
CA ALA A 275 -0.45 23.99 -14.18
C ALA A 275 -1.34 24.56 -15.29
N THR A 276 -0.75 25.03 -16.39
CA THR A 276 -1.52 25.53 -17.54
C THR A 276 -2.25 24.43 -18.30
N ILE A 277 -1.70 23.21 -18.36
CA ILE A 277 -2.42 22.06 -18.93
C ILE A 277 -3.61 21.70 -18.03
N GLU A 278 -3.37 21.60 -16.73
CA GLU A 278 -4.37 21.22 -15.73
C GLU A 278 -5.54 22.21 -15.63
N ASP A 279 -5.28 23.52 -15.62
CA ASP A 279 -6.32 24.59 -15.56
C ASP A 279 -7.28 24.55 -16.77
N ASN A 280 -6.86 23.98 -17.90
CA ASN A 280 -7.63 23.98 -19.15
C ASN A 280 -8.33 22.66 -19.45
N LEU A 281 -8.18 21.63 -18.62
CA LEU A 281 -8.85 20.35 -18.79
C LEU A 281 -10.29 20.42 -18.27
N CYS A 282 -11.24 20.04 -19.12
CA CYS A 282 -12.67 20.05 -18.77
C CYS A 282 -13.22 18.70 -18.27
N CYS A 283 -12.40 17.64 -18.27
CA CYS A 283 -12.81 16.25 -17.95
C CYS A 283 -12.28 15.74 -16.60
N GLY A 284 -12.09 16.64 -15.63
CA GLY A 284 -11.62 16.31 -14.27
C GLY A 284 -10.14 15.92 -14.18
N GLU A 285 -9.68 15.66 -12.97
CA GLU A 285 -8.28 15.35 -12.64
C GLU A 285 -7.79 14.02 -13.26
N GLY A 286 -8.70 13.08 -13.49
CA GLY A 286 -8.37 11.78 -14.06
C GLY A 286 -7.81 11.85 -15.49
N LEU A 287 -8.37 12.71 -16.36
CA LEU A 287 -7.82 12.92 -17.70
C LEU A 287 -6.41 13.52 -17.62
N PHE A 288 -6.21 14.47 -16.73
CA PHE A 288 -4.90 15.08 -16.51
C PHE A 288 -3.86 14.03 -16.11
N ARG A 289 -4.14 13.23 -15.07
CA ARG A 289 -3.24 12.19 -14.57
C ARG A 289 -2.94 11.14 -15.66
N LYS A 290 -3.97 10.67 -16.38
CA LYS A 290 -3.85 9.76 -17.53
C LYS A 290 -2.96 10.34 -18.62
N THR A 291 -3.20 11.59 -19.04
CA THR A 291 -2.39 12.27 -20.05
C THR A 291 -0.93 12.42 -19.60
N MET A 292 -0.68 12.75 -18.33
CA MET A 292 0.69 12.87 -17.81
C MET A 292 1.43 11.52 -17.81
N VAL A 293 0.78 10.43 -17.40
CA VAL A 293 1.37 9.08 -17.46
C VAL A 293 1.73 8.70 -18.89
N MET A 294 0.81 8.90 -19.83
CA MET A 294 1.04 8.56 -21.24
C MET A 294 2.11 9.45 -21.89
N PHE A 295 2.16 10.74 -21.53
CA PHE A 295 3.20 11.66 -21.98
C PHE A 295 4.59 11.22 -21.48
N GLN A 296 4.72 10.91 -20.19
CA GLN A 296 5.98 10.45 -19.61
C GLN A 296 6.39 9.08 -20.17
N LEU A 297 5.44 8.17 -20.41
CA LEU A 297 5.71 6.89 -21.05
C LEU A 297 6.24 7.07 -22.48
N ASN A 298 5.68 7.99 -23.26
CA ASN A 298 6.16 8.30 -24.60
C ASN A 298 7.61 8.82 -24.58
N LEU A 299 7.93 9.72 -23.63
CA LEU A 299 9.29 10.22 -23.44
C LEU A 299 10.27 9.11 -23.03
N LEU A 300 9.85 8.19 -22.15
CA LEU A 300 10.65 7.02 -21.77
C LEU A 300 10.92 6.11 -22.98
N GLN A 301 9.90 5.83 -23.80
CA GLN A 301 10.06 5.04 -25.02
C GLN A 301 11.06 5.68 -25.98
N ALA A 302 10.97 7.00 -26.20
CA ALA A 302 11.91 7.73 -27.02
C ALA A 302 13.35 7.66 -26.45
N ALA A 303 13.52 7.84 -25.15
CA ALA A 303 14.83 7.76 -24.48
C ALA A 303 15.45 6.34 -24.56
N VAL A 304 14.64 5.29 -24.46
CA VAL A 304 15.10 3.90 -24.66
C VAL A 304 15.61 3.69 -26.09
N LEU A 305 14.88 4.17 -27.11
CA LEU A 305 15.28 4.06 -28.51
C LEU A 305 16.58 4.84 -28.81
N GLU A 306 16.70 6.05 -28.25
CA GLU A 306 17.92 6.85 -28.38
C GLU A 306 19.12 6.16 -27.71
N THR A 307 18.91 5.59 -26.53
CA THR A 307 19.93 4.83 -25.80
C THR A 307 20.34 3.58 -26.57
N GLN A 308 19.39 2.81 -27.12
CA GLN A 308 19.68 1.67 -28.01
C GLN A 308 20.63 2.08 -29.14
N SER A 309 20.32 3.19 -29.83
CA SER A 309 21.16 3.69 -30.91
C SER A 309 22.58 4.05 -30.45
N SER A 310 22.73 4.50 -29.21
CA SER A 310 24.03 4.84 -28.62
C SER A 310 24.82 3.58 -28.22
N PHE A 311 24.14 2.53 -27.74
CA PHE A 311 24.74 1.22 -27.51
C PHE A 311 25.26 0.60 -28.81
N ASP A 312 24.47 0.67 -29.89
CA ASP A 312 24.85 0.17 -31.22
C ASP A 312 26.07 0.91 -31.79
N ARG A 313 26.22 2.21 -31.48
CA ARG A 313 27.39 3.03 -31.85
C ARG A 313 28.62 2.82 -30.95
N GLY A 314 28.51 2.04 -29.87
CA GLY A 314 29.63 1.75 -28.97
C GLY A 314 29.79 2.76 -27.82
N ILE A 315 28.74 3.00 -27.05
CA ILE A 315 28.80 3.81 -25.81
C ILE A 315 29.85 3.29 -24.82
N CYS A 316 30.54 4.22 -24.14
CA CYS A 316 31.48 3.89 -23.08
C CYS A 316 30.74 3.40 -21.81
N THR A 317 31.42 2.64 -20.96
CA THR A 317 30.78 2.03 -19.78
C THR A 317 30.16 3.06 -18.85
N ARG A 318 30.85 4.18 -18.59
CA ARG A 318 30.39 5.22 -17.66
C ARG A 318 29.11 5.88 -18.16
N ASP A 319 29.14 6.41 -19.38
CA ASP A 319 27.98 7.10 -19.96
C ASP A 319 26.81 6.13 -20.16
N GLY A 320 27.11 4.86 -20.44
CA GLY A 320 26.10 3.80 -20.51
C GLY A 320 25.44 3.52 -19.15
N CYS A 321 26.21 3.48 -18.06
CA CYS A 321 25.65 3.33 -16.72
C CYS A 321 24.75 4.52 -16.36
N ASP A 322 25.22 5.76 -16.60
CA ASP A 322 24.44 6.98 -16.33
C ASP A 322 23.11 6.98 -17.11
N ALA A 323 23.13 6.58 -18.39
CA ALA A 323 21.91 6.47 -19.21
C ALA A 323 20.95 5.37 -18.71
N VAL A 324 21.47 4.22 -18.29
CA VAL A 324 20.63 3.15 -17.72
C VAL A 324 19.98 3.57 -16.40
N ASP A 325 20.73 4.27 -15.54
CA ASP A 325 20.20 4.83 -14.29
C ASP A 325 19.09 5.84 -14.55
N ASP A 326 19.23 6.67 -15.59
CA ASP A 326 18.16 7.58 -16.04
C ASP A 326 16.91 6.81 -16.44
N LEU A 327 17.05 5.81 -17.30
CA LEU A 327 15.93 5.02 -17.83
C LEU A 327 15.20 4.26 -16.72
N PHE A 328 15.91 3.68 -15.75
CA PHE A 328 15.27 3.04 -14.61
C PHE A 328 14.54 4.04 -13.71
N PHE A 329 15.13 5.21 -13.50
CA PHE A 329 14.47 6.25 -12.72
C PHE A 329 13.20 6.76 -13.42
N MET A 330 13.27 7.00 -14.73
CA MET A 330 12.12 7.38 -15.55
C MET A 330 11.04 6.31 -15.51
N LEU A 331 11.40 5.03 -15.68
CA LEU A 331 10.48 3.89 -15.57
C LEU A 331 9.82 3.84 -14.19
N GLN A 332 10.57 4.05 -13.11
CA GLN A 332 10.02 4.13 -11.75
C GLN A 332 8.97 5.23 -11.62
N VAL A 333 9.27 6.45 -12.08
CA VAL A 333 8.33 7.59 -12.01
C VAL A 333 7.03 7.29 -12.77
N VAL A 334 7.11 6.69 -13.96
CA VAL A 334 5.92 6.34 -14.76
C VAL A 334 5.11 5.24 -14.08
N ILE A 335 5.78 4.21 -13.53
CA ILE A 335 5.10 3.12 -12.83
C ILE A 335 4.41 3.63 -11.58
N GLU A 336 5.06 4.46 -10.76
CA GLU A 336 4.45 5.06 -9.56
C GLU A 336 3.18 5.84 -9.92
N ALA A 337 3.24 6.70 -10.95
CA ALA A 337 2.06 7.44 -11.41
C ALA A 337 0.98 6.53 -12.02
N THR A 338 1.35 5.38 -12.59
CA THR A 338 0.38 4.40 -13.10
C THR A 338 -0.29 3.61 -11.98
N VAL A 339 0.45 3.32 -10.90
CA VAL A 339 -0.12 2.71 -9.70
C VAL A 339 -1.14 3.65 -9.06
N ASP A 340 -0.87 4.95 -9.01
CA ASP A 340 -1.85 5.94 -8.54
C ASP A 340 -3.15 5.91 -9.38
N LEU A 341 -3.05 5.70 -10.70
CA LEU A 341 -4.22 5.51 -11.57
C LEU A 341 -4.94 4.19 -11.30
N LEU A 342 -4.21 3.10 -11.09
CA LEU A 342 -4.77 1.79 -10.74
C LEU A 342 -5.55 1.87 -9.42
N ASP A 343 -4.99 2.55 -8.42
CA ASP A 343 -5.64 2.80 -7.12
C ASP A 343 -6.93 3.62 -7.28
N CYS A 344 -6.98 4.50 -8.28
CA CYS A 344 -8.17 5.26 -8.65
C CYS A 344 -9.17 4.46 -9.53
N GLY A 345 -8.96 3.15 -9.74
CA GLY A 345 -9.87 2.27 -10.47
C GLY A 345 -9.66 2.17 -11.98
N TYR A 346 -8.57 2.75 -12.51
CA TYR A 346 -8.28 2.70 -13.95
C TYR A 346 -7.78 1.32 -14.40
N ASN A 347 -8.16 0.92 -15.63
CA ASN A 347 -7.62 -0.29 -16.25
C ASN A 347 -6.24 -0.04 -16.87
N ILE A 348 -5.20 -0.68 -16.32
CA ILE A 348 -3.80 -0.57 -16.77
C ILE A 348 -3.30 -1.78 -17.57
N SER A 349 -4.13 -2.77 -17.88
CA SER A 349 -3.67 -4.06 -18.43
C SER A 349 -2.82 -3.92 -19.69
N ALA A 350 -3.20 -3.01 -20.60
CA ALA A 350 -2.45 -2.75 -21.84
C ALA A 350 -1.05 -2.15 -21.60
N LEU A 351 -0.84 -1.45 -20.48
CA LEU A 351 0.44 -0.84 -20.13
C LEU A 351 1.40 -1.84 -19.48
N LEU A 352 0.90 -2.87 -18.82
CA LEU A 352 1.74 -3.87 -18.15
C LEU A 352 2.72 -4.55 -19.12
N ASP A 353 2.25 -4.93 -20.31
CA ASP A 353 3.11 -5.54 -21.32
C ASP A 353 4.11 -4.54 -21.91
N GLN A 354 3.71 -3.28 -22.05
CA GLN A 354 4.63 -2.22 -22.47
C GLN A 354 5.74 -2.00 -21.44
N TYR A 355 5.41 -1.98 -20.14
CA TYR A 355 6.41 -1.86 -19.08
C TYR A 355 7.34 -3.07 -19.01
N ARG A 356 6.82 -4.29 -19.19
CA ARG A 356 7.65 -5.50 -19.27
C ARG A 356 8.64 -5.43 -20.43
N ASN A 357 8.19 -4.99 -21.61
CA ASN A 357 9.05 -4.84 -22.77
C ASN A 357 10.13 -3.76 -22.55
N LEU A 358 9.75 -2.59 -22.04
CA LEU A 358 10.71 -1.52 -21.73
C LEU A 358 11.73 -1.97 -20.68
N ARG A 359 11.26 -2.62 -19.60
CA ARG A 359 12.13 -3.18 -18.56
C ARG A 359 13.13 -4.17 -19.15
N ALA A 360 12.66 -5.12 -19.97
CA ALA A 360 13.51 -6.12 -20.61
C ALA A 360 14.56 -5.48 -21.54
N THR A 361 14.22 -4.43 -22.28
CA THR A 361 15.18 -3.68 -23.10
C THR A 361 16.24 -3.00 -22.24
N ILE A 362 15.84 -2.33 -21.15
CA ILE A 362 16.79 -1.68 -20.23
C ILE A 362 17.70 -2.72 -19.55
N ASP A 363 17.15 -3.86 -19.12
CA ASP A 363 17.94 -4.96 -18.58
C ASP A 363 18.93 -5.53 -19.63
N GLY A 364 18.56 -5.53 -20.91
CA GLY A 364 19.47 -5.86 -22.01
C GLY A 364 20.65 -4.89 -22.14
N PHE A 365 20.44 -3.59 -21.88
CA PHE A 365 21.53 -2.61 -21.80
C PHE A 365 22.46 -2.90 -20.63
N VAL A 366 21.91 -3.21 -19.45
CA VAL A 366 22.68 -3.62 -18.26
C VAL A 366 23.55 -4.85 -18.59
N ASP A 367 22.97 -5.85 -19.24
CA ASP A 367 23.70 -7.07 -19.62
C ASP A 367 24.85 -6.77 -20.59
N SER A 368 24.64 -5.87 -21.55
CA SER A 368 25.68 -5.41 -22.47
C SER A 368 26.82 -4.68 -21.75
N LEU A 369 26.49 -3.78 -20.81
CA LEU A 369 27.50 -3.09 -19.98
C LEU A 369 28.27 -4.07 -19.10
N ASN A 370 27.57 -4.97 -18.42
CA ASN A 370 28.17 -6.00 -17.58
C ASN A 370 29.10 -6.91 -18.39
N HIS A 371 28.72 -7.28 -19.61
CA HIS A 371 29.57 -8.05 -20.50
C HIS A 371 30.84 -7.28 -20.90
N LYS A 372 30.70 -6.00 -21.29
CA LYS A 372 31.84 -5.12 -21.59
C LYS A 372 32.81 -5.02 -20.41
N ILE A 373 32.29 -4.82 -19.20
CA ILE A 373 33.10 -4.77 -17.96
C ILE A 373 33.75 -6.14 -17.71
N ALA A 374 33.01 -7.23 -17.81
CA ALA A 374 33.52 -8.58 -17.55
C ALA A 374 34.69 -8.94 -18.47
N ILE A 375 34.66 -8.52 -19.75
CA ILE A 375 35.78 -8.69 -20.68
C ILE A 375 37.07 -8.06 -20.13
N CYS A 376 36.99 -6.89 -19.47
CA CYS A 376 38.16 -6.24 -18.87
C CYS A 376 38.77 -7.03 -17.70
N TYR A 377 38.02 -7.94 -17.08
CA TYR A 377 38.45 -8.76 -15.95
C TYR A 377 38.62 -10.24 -16.32
N GLN A 378 38.62 -10.59 -17.60
CA GLN A 378 39.01 -11.93 -18.04
C GLN A 378 40.51 -12.13 -17.81
N LEU A 379 40.86 -13.18 -17.08
CA LEU A 379 42.26 -13.58 -16.90
C LEU A 379 42.88 -13.86 -18.28
N PRO A 380 44.16 -13.49 -18.50
CA PRO A 380 44.85 -13.83 -19.73
C PRO A 380 44.80 -15.34 -19.96
N ASP A 381 44.71 -15.75 -21.22
CA ASP A 381 44.76 -17.17 -21.58
C ASP A 381 46.02 -17.85 -21.04
N ARG A 382 45.98 -19.17 -20.92
CA ARG A 382 47.08 -19.95 -20.30
C ARG A 382 48.44 -19.68 -20.98
N ALA A 383 48.46 -19.38 -22.28
CA ALA A 383 49.68 -19.08 -23.02
C ALA A 383 50.23 -17.70 -22.67
N LYS A 384 49.37 -16.67 -22.57
CA LYS A 384 49.72 -15.33 -22.09
C LYS A 384 50.11 -15.32 -20.62
N MET A 385 49.45 -16.11 -19.77
CA MET A 385 49.87 -16.31 -18.37
C MET A 385 51.26 -16.96 -18.29
N GLN A 386 51.57 -17.93 -19.15
CA GLN A 386 52.90 -18.51 -19.24
C GLN A 386 53.95 -17.49 -19.73
N GLN A 387 53.60 -16.64 -20.70
CA GLN A 387 54.45 -15.54 -21.15
C GLN A 387 54.68 -14.48 -20.06
N LEU A 388 53.64 -14.15 -19.27
CA LEU A 388 53.75 -13.28 -18.09
C LEU A 388 54.63 -13.90 -17.00
N HIS A 389 54.54 -15.21 -16.78
CA HIS A 389 55.42 -15.93 -15.85
C HIS A 389 56.89 -15.95 -16.30
N THR A 390 57.16 -15.85 -17.61
CA THR A 390 58.53 -15.72 -18.14
C THR A 390 59.07 -14.29 -18.12
N LEU A 391 58.22 -13.29 -17.88
CA LEU A 391 58.65 -11.92 -17.64
C LEU A 391 59.13 -11.82 -16.19
N ASP A 392 60.45 -11.75 -16.01
CA ASP A 392 61.07 -11.59 -14.69
C ASP A 392 60.79 -10.17 -14.18
N GLY A 393 59.63 -9.99 -13.55
CA GLY A 393 59.26 -8.76 -12.87
C GLY A 393 60.12 -8.62 -11.62
N GLY A 394 61.22 -7.86 -11.72
CA GLY A 394 62.11 -7.51 -10.60
C GLY A 394 61.46 -6.69 -9.47
N MET A 395 60.13 -6.70 -9.37
CA MET A 395 59.38 -6.13 -8.28
C MET A 395 58.97 -7.26 -7.34
N GLN A 396 59.88 -7.57 -6.41
CA GLN A 396 59.54 -8.33 -5.22
C GLN A 396 58.50 -7.51 -4.46
N VAL A 397 57.23 -7.91 -4.53
CA VAL A 397 56.21 -7.37 -3.62
C VAL A 397 56.57 -7.91 -2.25
N ASP A 398 57.40 -7.19 -1.54
CA ASP A 398 57.49 -7.33 -0.09
C ASP A 398 56.07 -7.12 0.42
N SER A 399 55.47 -8.20 0.92
CA SER A 399 54.30 -8.04 1.78
C SER A 399 54.67 -6.96 2.79
N PRO A 400 53.83 -5.94 3.02
CA PRO A 400 54.14 -4.93 4.02
C PRO A 400 54.56 -5.69 5.27
N LYS A 401 55.83 -5.55 5.65
CA LYS A 401 56.32 -6.15 6.88
C LYS A 401 55.31 -5.68 7.89
N ARG A 402 54.52 -6.60 8.46
CA ARG A 402 53.76 -6.27 9.66
C ARG A 402 54.85 -5.75 10.58
N GLU A 403 54.87 -4.44 10.82
CA GLU A 403 55.59 -3.95 11.96
C GLU A 403 55.07 -4.81 13.08
N ASN A 404 55.95 -5.65 13.62
CA ASN A 404 55.68 -6.29 14.87
C ASN A 404 55.56 -5.10 15.82
N VAL A 405 54.34 -4.59 16.00
CA VAL A 405 53.98 -3.71 17.11
C VAL A 405 54.00 -4.61 18.35
N SER A 406 55.18 -5.16 18.63
CA SER A 406 55.60 -5.71 19.91
C SER A 406 56.40 -4.65 20.69
N SER A 407 56.33 -3.38 20.26
CA SER A 407 56.95 -2.25 20.96
C SER A 407 56.05 -1.62 22.03
N LEU A 408 54.88 -2.21 22.32
CA LEU A 408 54.15 -1.95 23.55
C LEU A 408 54.11 -3.23 24.37
N ALA A 409 54.70 -3.13 25.57
CA ALA A 409 54.89 -4.16 26.59
C ALA A 409 53.58 -4.72 27.16
N ALA A 410 52.71 -5.19 26.29
CA ALA A 410 51.42 -5.77 26.62
C ALA A 410 51.42 -7.24 26.21
N SER A 411 51.20 -8.12 27.18
CA SER A 411 51.00 -9.55 26.93
C SER A 411 49.80 -9.79 26.01
N GLU A 412 49.73 -10.96 25.38
CA GLU A 412 48.59 -11.37 24.57
C GLU A 412 47.28 -11.32 25.38
N GLU A 413 47.33 -11.73 26.66
CA GLU A 413 46.27 -11.53 27.64
C GLU A 413 45.87 -10.05 27.81
N GLU A 414 46.80 -9.11 27.92
CA GLU A 414 46.46 -7.68 28.08
C GLU A 414 45.87 -7.07 26.81
N ARG A 415 46.21 -7.58 25.63
CA ARG A 415 45.58 -7.18 24.36
C ARG A 415 44.18 -7.75 24.26
N ARG A 416 43.99 -9.02 24.61
CA ARG A 416 42.67 -9.65 24.73
C ARG A 416 41.81 -8.91 25.73
N LEU A 417 42.34 -8.59 26.92
CA LEU A 417 41.62 -7.85 27.95
C LEU A 417 41.25 -6.46 27.44
N ARG A 418 42.15 -5.72 26.79
CA ARG A 418 41.81 -4.42 26.17
C ARG A 418 40.74 -4.52 25.10
N VAL A 419 40.81 -5.53 24.23
CA VAL A 419 39.80 -5.73 23.18
C VAL A 419 38.44 -6.08 23.81
N VAL A 420 38.42 -6.95 24.82
CA VAL A 420 37.21 -7.30 25.57
C VAL A 420 36.64 -6.09 26.33
N THR A 421 37.49 -5.27 26.95
CA THR A 421 37.09 -4.03 27.62
C THR A 421 36.58 -2.97 26.64
N ASN A 422 37.22 -2.83 25.47
CA ASN A 422 36.83 -1.88 24.42
C ASN A 422 35.57 -2.30 23.66
N LEU A 423 35.28 -3.61 23.60
CA LEU A 423 34.08 -4.19 22.98
C LEU A 423 32.96 -4.48 24.00
N GLU A 424 33.07 -3.94 25.22
CA GLU A 424 32.07 -4.10 26.30
C GLU A 424 31.69 -5.57 26.59
N GLY A 425 32.61 -6.53 26.39
CA GLY A 425 32.34 -7.95 26.65
C GLY A 425 31.39 -8.63 25.65
N CYS A 426 31.25 -8.12 24.42
CA CYS A 426 30.43 -8.78 23.39
C CYS A 426 31.03 -10.15 23.00
N TRP A 427 30.40 -11.24 23.43
CA TRP A 427 30.71 -12.60 22.96
C TRP A 427 30.34 -12.74 21.49
N HIS A 428 31.31 -13.02 20.61
CA HIS A 428 31.08 -13.18 19.18
C HIS A 428 30.96 -14.65 18.81
N LEU A 429 29.92 -15.00 18.05
CA LEU A 429 29.76 -16.30 17.43
C LEU A 429 30.19 -16.20 15.96
N ASP A 430 31.09 -17.08 15.52
CA ASP A 430 31.48 -17.18 14.13
C ASP A 430 30.34 -17.77 13.30
N GLY A 431 29.70 -16.93 12.48
CA GLY A 431 28.58 -17.32 11.65
C GLY A 431 28.92 -18.43 10.66
N VAL A 432 30.15 -18.52 10.19
CA VAL A 432 30.55 -19.50 9.16
C VAL A 432 30.59 -20.92 9.72
N THR A 433 31.07 -21.08 10.96
CA THR A 433 31.31 -22.39 11.58
C THR A 433 30.23 -22.81 12.58
N CYS A 434 29.37 -21.88 13.04
CA CYS A 434 28.36 -22.20 14.03
C CYS A 434 27.24 -23.14 13.53
N SER A 435 26.60 -23.83 14.47
CA SER A 435 25.35 -24.56 14.23
C SER A 435 24.14 -23.64 14.35
N LEU A 436 23.04 -24.02 13.71
CA LEU A 436 21.80 -23.25 13.74
C LEU A 436 21.26 -23.06 15.17
N ASN A 437 21.31 -24.12 15.99
CA ASN A 437 20.89 -24.08 17.39
C ASN A 437 21.80 -23.20 18.24
N ALA A 438 23.12 -23.26 18.02
CA ALA A 438 24.06 -22.38 18.72
C ALA A 438 23.79 -20.90 18.40
N LEU A 439 23.46 -20.59 17.14
CA LEU A 439 23.12 -19.24 16.69
C LEU A 439 21.82 -18.70 17.33
N LEU A 440 20.76 -19.53 17.36
CA LEU A 440 19.49 -19.17 17.99
C LEU A 440 19.60 -19.02 19.51
N CYS A 441 20.44 -19.82 20.17
CA CYS A 441 20.71 -19.69 21.60
C CYS A 441 21.55 -18.45 21.92
N TRP A 442 22.56 -18.16 21.10
CA TRP A 442 23.48 -17.03 21.31
C TRP A 442 22.79 -15.66 21.22
N GLU A 443 21.80 -15.51 20.33
CA GLU A 443 21.02 -14.26 20.24
C GLU A 443 20.30 -13.92 21.57
N LYS A 444 19.79 -14.95 22.25
CA LYS A 444 19.07 -14.83 23.52
C LYS A 444 20.00 -14.50 24.69
N SER A 445 21.27 -14.91 24.64
CA SER A 445 22.21 -14.82 25.77
C SER A 445 23.15 -13.60 25.75
N SER A 446 23.10 -12.75 24.72
CA SER A 446 24.05 -11.63 24.60
C SER A 446 23.62 -10.40 25.43
N ASP A 447 24.51 -9.98 26.35
CA ASP A 447 24.40 -8.78 27.22
C ASP A 447 24.93 -7.48 26.57
N ALA A 448 25.19 -7.48 25.27
CA ALA A 448 25.73 -6.33 24.55
C ALA A 448 24.75 -5.13 24.50
N SER A 449 25.31 -3.91 24.38
CA SER A 449 24.51 -2.71 24.12
C SER A 449 23.64 -2.88 22.86
N LYS A 450 22.39 -2.41 22.91
CA LYS A 450 21.35 -2.72 21.89
C LYS A 450 21.81 -2.46 20.45
N SER A 451 22.55 -1.37 20.22
CA SER A 451 23.03 -0.98 18.89
C SER A 451 24.12 -1.93 18.35
N CYS A 452 25.09 -2.30 19.20
CA CYS A 452 26.16 -3.23 18.83
C CYS A 452 25.62 -4.66 18.67
N LYS A 453 24.71 -5.08 19.56
CA LYS A 453 24.02 -6.38 19.47
C LYS A 453 23.32 -6.56 18.13
N CYS A 454 22.58 -5.53 17.70
CA CYS A 454 21.85 -5.55 16.44
C CYS A 454 22.76 -5.79 15.23
N ILE A 455 23.87 -5.06 15.13
CA ILE A 455 24.82 -5.21 14.01
C ILE A 455 25.48 -6.59 14.06
N LEU A 456 25.93 -7.03 15.23
CA LEU A 456 26.56 -8.34 15.40
C LEU A 456 25.63 -9.47 14.98
N VAL A 457 24.38 -9.46 15.42
CA VAL A 457 23.38 -10.47 15.06
C VAL A 457 23.15 -10.49 13.54
N LEU A 458 22.97 -9.33 12.90
CA LEU A 458 22.79 -9.27 11.45
C LEU A 458 23.98 -9.88 10.70
N ARG A 459 25.21 -9.51 11.05
CA ARG A 459 26.42 -10.00 10.35
C ARG A 459 26.70 -11.47 10.61
N THR A 460 26.44 -11.96 11.82
CA THR A 460 26.59 -13.38 12.12
C THR A 460 25.55 -14.21 11.35
N ILE A 461 24.29 -13.77 11.29
CA ILE A 461 23.24 -14.47 10.54
C ILE A 461 23.53 -14.45 9.03
N GLU A 462 23.91 -13.30 8.48
CA GLU A 462 24.31 -13.19 7.07
C GLU A 462 25.47 -14.13 6.74
N SER A 463 26.52 -14.13 7.56
CA SER A 463 27.68 -15.02 7.36
C SER A 463 27.27 -16.50 7.41
N PHE A 464 26.39 -16.87 8.34
CA PHE A 464 25.83 -18.20 8.43
C PHE A 464 25.05 -18.59 7.17
N MET A 465 24.15 -17.72 6.71
CA MET A 465 23.31 -17.98 5.54
C MET A 465 24.15 -18.06 4.27
N PHE A 466 25.10 -17.14 4.08
CA PHE A 466 25.97 -17.13 2.90
C PHE A 466 26.88 -18.37 2.87
N ALA A 467 27.42 -18.80 4.01
CA ALA A 467 28.20 -20.03 4.07
C ALA A 467 27.36 -21.27 3.72
N ARG A 468 26.08 -21.33 4.15
CA ARG A 468 25.19 -22.45 3.85
C ARG A 468 24.61 -22.44 2.43
N SER A 469 24.67 -21.32 1.72
CA SER A 469 24.24 -21.23 0.31
C SER A 469 24.97 -22.23 -0.61
N VAL A 470 26.21 -22.63 -0.28
CA VAL A 470 26.99 -23.62 -1.04
C VAL A 470 26.24 -24.96 -1.18
N LYS A 471 25.38 -25.31 -0.22
CA LYS A 471 24.57 -26.54 -0.24
C LYS A 471 23.53 -26.56 -1.38
N LEU A 472 23.29 -25.42 -2.02
CA LEU A 472 22.38 -25.31 -3.16
C LEU A 472 23.05 -25.71 -4.49
N SER A 473 24.39 -25.85 -4.52
CA SER A 473 25.18 -26.00 -5.74
C SER A 473 25.52 -27.44 -6.15
N THR A 474 25.14 -28.46 -5.38
CA THR A 474 25.57 -29.85 -5.63
C THR A 474 24.52 -30.63 -6.41
N GLU A 475 24.90 -31.08 -7.62
CA GLU A 475 24.19 -32.09 -8.43
C GLU A 475 24.26 -33.50 -7.80
N ASP A 476 25.08 -33.69 -6.76
CA ASP A 476 25.23 -34.97 -6.06
C ASP A 476 24.06 -35.26 -5.10
N GLU A 477 23.56 -36.49 -5.19
CA GLU A 477 22.39 -37.04 -4.46
C GLU A 477 22.53 -37.08 -2.92
N HIS A 478 23.57 -36.52 -2.30
CA HIS A 478 23.74 -36.56 -0.85
C HIS A 478 24.24 -35.26 -0.23
N PRO A 479 23.35 -34.36 0.24
CA PRO A 479 23.71 -33.36 1.21
C PRO A 479 23.34 -33.84 2.62
N PHE A 480 24.40 -34.01 3.41
CA PHE A 480 24.43 -34.14 4.86
C PHE A 480 23.75 -32.90 5.51
N PHE A 481 22.42 -32.87 5.49
CA PHE A 481 21.71 -32.22 6.58
C PHE A 481 21.62 -33.28 7.66
N ASP A 482 22.12 -32.98 8.85
CA ASP A 482 21.70 -33.73 10.04
C ASP A 482 20.19 -33.92 9.96
N ASN A 483 19.71 -35.09 10.36
CA ASN A 483 18.31 -35.47 10.39
C ASN A 483 17.54 -34.65 11.46
N ASP A 484 17.84 -33.35 11.57
CA ASP A 484 17.16 -32.38 12.42
C ASP A 484 15.75 -32.21 11.88
N GLU A 485 14.82 -32.91 12.52
CA GLU A 485 13.37 -32.76 12.31
C GLU A 485 12.97 -31.27 12.38
N GLU A 486 13.59 -30.50 13.28
CA GLU A 486 13.31 -29.08 13.52
C GLU A 486 13.97 -28.09 12.54
N PHE A 487 14.73 -28.54 11.53
CA PHE A 487 15.49 -27.63 10.65
C PHE A 487 14.61 -26.52 10.01
N ILE A 488 13.41 -26.85 9.54
CA ILE A 488 12.53 -25.89 8.84
C ILE A 488 12.05 -24.81 9.81
N GLU A 489 11.60 -25.21 11.00
CA GLU A 489 11.20 -24.29 12.07
C GLU A 489 12.35 -23.40 12.54
N ASN A 490 13.55 -23.97 12.65
CA ASN A 490 14.73 -23.23 13.07
C ASN A 490 15.18 -22.21 12.02
N ILE A 491 15.08 -22.52 10.72
CA ILE A 491 15.32 -21.54 9.64
C ILE A 491 14.26 -20.43 9.66
N LYS A 492 12.97 -20.76 9.84
CA LYS A 492 11.92 -19.73 9.96
C LYS A 492 12.15 -18.83 11.18
N SER A 493 12.55 -19.41 12.30
CA SER A 493 12.90 -18.69 13.53
C SER A 493 14.08 -17.75 13.29
N LEU A 494 15.12 -18.22 12.61
CA LEU A 494 16.28 -17.42 12.23
C LEU A 494 15.90 -16.21 11.36
N VAL A 495 15.05 -16.43 10.35
CA VAL A 495 14.51 -15.35 9.51
C VAL A 495 13.74 -14.33 10.33
N THR A 496 12.91 -14.80 11.27
CA THR A 496 12.11 -13.92 12.14
C THR A 496 12.99 -13.07 13.05
N VAL A 497 14.04 -13.68 13.63
CA VAL A 497 15.07 -12.98 14.42
C VAL A 497 15.80 -11.95 13.56
N TYR A 498 16.18 -12.32 12.34
CA TYR A 498 16.87 -11.43 11.42
C TYR A 498 16.01 -10.21 11.05
N GLN A 499 14.74 -10.41 10.66
CA GLN A 499 13.80 -9.33 10.33
C GLN A 499 13.56 -8.39 11.52
N LYS A 500 13.44 -8.95 12.74
CA LYS A 500 13.32 -8.16 13.96
C LYS A 500 14.53 -7.25 14.16
N ASN A 501 15.74 -7.80 14.01
CA ASN A 501 16.98 -7.03 14.14
C ASN A 501 17.14 -6.01 13.01
N ILE A 502 16.72 -6.29 11.78
CA ILE A 502 16.70 -5.30 10.70
C ILE A 502 15.78 -4.12 11.05
N CYS A 503 14.59 -4.39 11.59
CA CYS A 503 13.66 -3.34 11.98
C CYS A 503 14.25 -2.44 13.07
N GLU A 504 14.96 -3.01 14.03
CA GLU A 504 15.70 -2.26 15.04
C GLU A 504 16.88 -1.48 14.43
N TRP A 505 17.66 -2.11 13.55
CA TRP A 505 18.78 -1.47 12.86
C TRP A 505 18.35 -0.22 12.08
N ARG A 506 17.23 -0.29 11.35
CA ARG A 506 16.66 0.85 10.62
C ARG A 506 16.23 2.02 11.52
N ARG A 507 15.99 1.77 12.81
CA ARG A 507 15.63 2.81 13.81
C ARG A 507 16.86 3.47 14.45
N LEU A 508 18.05 2.88 14.30
CA LEU A 508 19.28 3.44 14.87
C LEU A 508 19.77 4.62 14.03
N SER A 509 20.28 5.66 14.71
CA SER A 509 20.88 6.84 14.08
C SER A 509 22.08 6.45 13.21
N GLN A 510 22.31 7.23 12.13
CA GLN A 510 23.21 7.03 10.96
C GLN A 510 24.70 6.69 11.19
N SER A 511 25.11 6.16 12.36
CA SER A 511 26.48 5.75 12.66
C SER A 511 26.83 4.33 12.18
N THR A 512 26.09 3.77 11.22
CA THR A 512 26.28 2.39 10.75
C THR A 512 27.12 2.35 9.47
N SER A 513 28.10 1.43 9.41
CA SER A 513 29.11 1.35 8.35
C SER A 513 28.62 0.87 6.97
N PHE A 514 27.34 0.50 6.83
CA PHE A 514 26.77 -0.06 5.59
C PHE A 514 25.67 0.84 5.04
N LEU A 515 25.60 0.94 3.70
CA LEU A 515 24.54 1.65 3.00
C LEU A 515 23.21 0.89 3.16
N ASP A 516 22.09 1.61 3.34
CA ASP A 516 20.75 1.00 3.46
C ASP A 516 20.42 0.10 2.27
N VAL A 517 20.82 0.52 1.06
CA VAL A 517 20.61 -0.24 -0.19
C VAL A 517 21.35 -1.58 -0.17
N GLU A 518 22.60 -1.59 0.34
CA GLU A 518 23.36 -2.83 0.49
C GLU A 518 22.75 -3.72 1.58
N GLN A 519 22.31 -3.14 2.71
CA GLN A 519 21.65 -3.90 3.77
C GLN A 519 20.33 -4.54 3.29
N ARG A 520 19.54 -3.83 2.47
CA ARG A 520 18.33 -4.39 1.85
C ARG A 520 18.66 -5.54 0.90
N SER A 521 19.74 -5.42 0.13
CA SER A 521 20.20 -6.47 -0.76
C SER A 521 20.63 -7.73 0.00
N ARG A 522 21.30 -7.56 1.14
CA ARG A 522 21.64 -8.65 2.07
C ARG A 522 20.39 -9.27 2.69
N GLU A 523 19.41 -8.47 3.08
CA GLU A 523 18.13 -8.96 3.61
C GLU A 523 17.42 -9.85 2.61
N MET A 524 17.22 -9.34 1.39
CA MET A 524 16.63 -10.09 0.30
C MET A 524 17.37 -11.42 0.10
N LEU A 525 18.70 -11.38 0.01
CA LEU A 525 19.50 -12.57 -0.19
C LEU A 525 19.35 -13.59 0.96
N VAL A 526 19.29 -13.14 2.23
CA VAL A 526 19.02 -14.01 3.38
C VAL A 526 17.64 -14.68 3.26
N MET A 527 16.59 -13.94 2.89
CA MET A 527 15.25 -14.51 2.69
C MET A 527 15.24 -15.57 1.58
N TRP A 528 15.93 -15.31 0.48
CA TRP A 528 15.98 -16.20 -0.66
C TRP A 528 16.79 -17.47 -0.38
N ILE A 529 17.91 -17.36 0.34
CA ILE A 529 18.67 -18.53 0.83
C ILE A 529 17.78 -19.37 1.77
N ALA A 530 17.09 -18.74 2.72
CA ALA A 530 16.21 -19.45 3.66
C ALA A 530 15.13 -20.26 2.93
N PHE A 531 14.45 -19.61 1.97
CA PHE A 531 13.47 -20.27 1.13
C PHE A 531 14.08 -21.42 0.34
N CYS A 532 15.20 -21.23 -0.36
CA CYS A 532 15.81 -22.28 -1.19
C CYS A 532 16.27 -23.49 -0.37
N LEU A 533 16.82 -23.27 0.83
CA LEU A 533 17.21 -24.35 1.73
C LEU A 533 16.00 -25.15 2.24
N VAL A 534 14.91 -24.46 2.63
CA VAL A 534 13.67 -25.12 3.07
C VAL A 534 13.00 -25.84 1.91
N HIS A 535 12.96 -25.24 0.72
CA HIS A 535 12.44 -25.86 -0.50
C HIS A 535 13.17 -27.16 -0.83
N GLN A 536 14.51 -27.18 -0.80
CA GLN A 536 15.31 -28.39 -1.02
C GLN A 536 14.94 -29.53 -0.05
N LYS A 537 14.60 -29.22 1.21
CA LYS A 537 14.14 -30.20 2.21
C LYS A 537 12.70 -30.63 1.98
N CYS A 538 11.80 -29.68 1.72
CA CYS A 538 10.36 -29.94 1.50
C CYS A 538 10.11 -30.84 0.28
N VAL A 539 10.87 -30.66 -0.80
CA VAL A 539 10.77 -31.52 -2.00
C VAL A 539 11.02 -32.99 -1.68
N ARG A 540 11.89 -33.30 -0.70
CA ARG A 540 12.19 -34.67 -0.29
C ARG A 540 11.11 -35.26 0.61
N GLN A 541 10.57 -34.44 1.52
CA GLN A 541 9.51 -34.86 2.45
C GLN A 541 8.15 -34.97 1.76
N VAL A 542 7.88 -34.08 0.80
CA VAL A 542 6.63 -33.99 0.05
C VAL A 542 6.95 -34.02 -1.46
N PRO A 543 6.99 -35.22 -2.07
CA PRO A 543 7.35 -35.38 -3.48
C PRO A 543 6.49 -34.58 -4.46
N LEU A 544 5.23 -34.26 -4.10
CA LEU A 544 4.36 -33.43 -4.94
C LEU A 544 4.96 -32.03 -5.19
N CYS A 545 5.76 -31.49 -4.26
CA CYS A 545 6.45 -30.22 -4.47
C CYS A 545 7.45 -30.28 -5.64
N ALA A 546 7.96 -31.47 -5.97
CA ALA A 546 8.90 -31.67 -7.06
C ALA A 546 8.32 -31.33 -8.45
N GLU A 547 6.99 -31.34 -8.57
CA GLU A 547 6.26 -31.09 -9.82
C GLU A 547 5.98 -29.59 -10.08
N TYR A 548 6.29 -28.71 -9.13
CA TYR A 548 6.00 -27.28 -9.21
C TYR A 548 7.28 -26.45 -9.33
N ASN A 549 7.14 -25.29 -9.99
CA ASN A 549 8.20 -24.30 -10.10
C ASN A 549 8.25 -23.41 -8.85
N ILE A 550 9.42 -22.83 -8.62
CA ILE A 550 9.66 -21.80 -7.62
C ILE A 550 9.06 -20.48 -8.14
N ALA A 551 8.30 -19.78 -7.30
CA ALA A 551 7.67 -18.49 -7.63
C ALA A 551 8.66 -17.30 -7.72
N LEU A 552 9.89 -17.44 -7.22
CA LEU A 552 10.94 -16.42 -7.33
C LEU A 552 11.60 -16.48 -8.71
N ASP A 553 11.82 -15.33 -9.36
CA ASP A 553 12.63 -15.24 -10.58
C ASP A 553 14.09 -14.94 -10.23
N TRP A 554 15.00 -15.82 -10.65
CA TRP A 554 16.43 -15.63 -10.41
C TRP A 554 16.97 -14.35 -11.05
N GLN A 555 16.32 -13.81 -12.09
CA GLN A 555 16.71 -12.57 -12.75
C GLN A 555 16.52 -11.35 -11.85
N ASP A 556 15.56 -11.38 -10.91
CA ASP A 556 15.31 -10.29 -9.99
C ASP A 556 16.50 -10.06 -9.04
N LEU A 557 17.38 -11.05 -8.85
CA LEU A 557 18.62 -10.88 -8.07
C LEU A 557 19.60 -9.88 -8.71
N LYS A 558 19.41 -9.50 -9.99
CA LYS A 558 20.21 -8.45 -10.64
C LYS A 558 20.10 -7.09 -9.94
N VAL A 559 19.02 -6.85 -9.19
CA VAL A 559 18.82 -5.59 -8.44
C VAL A 559 19.68 -5.51 -7.16
N ALA A 560 20.33 -6.61 -6.76
CA ALA A 560 21.10 -6.67 -5.53
C ALA A 560 22.38 -5.83 -5.65
N VAL A 561 22.55 -4.89 -4.72
CA VAL A 561 23.77 -4.09 -4.55
C VAL A 561 24.61 -4.74 -3.45
N ILE A 562 25.62 -5.51 -3.84
CA ILE A 562 26.46 -6.28 -2.93
C ILE A 562 27.93 -6.03 -3.26
N SER A 563 28.72 -5.67 -2.25
CA SER A 563 30.16 -5.38 -2.41
C SER A 563 31.07 -6.57 -2.10
N ASP A 564 30.59 -7.52 -1.28
CA ASP A 564 31.43 -8.58 -0.75
C ASP A 564 31.38 -9.88 -1.57
N ARG A 565 32.54 -10.54 -1.68
CA ARG A 565 32.70 -11.76 -2.49
C ARG A 565 31.85 -12.93 -1.98
N VAL A 566 31.62 -13.02 -0.67
CA VAL A 566 30.93 -14.16 -0.05
C VAL A 566 29.45 -14.09 -0.39
N ALA A 567 28.83 -12.92 -0.26
CA ALA A 567 27.46 -12.63 -0.64
C ALA A 567 27.27 -12.69 -2.16
N MET A 568 28.22 -12.22 -2.98
CA MET A 568 28.18 -12.45 -4.43
C MET A 568 28.16 -13.94 -4.78
N SER A 569 28.98 -14.76 -4.11
CA SER A 569 28.98 -16.22 -4.31
C SER A 569 27.65 -16.83 -3.86
N ALA A 570 27.09 -16.38 -2.74
CA ALA A 570 25.80 -16.85 -2.26
C ALA A 570 24.64 -16.50 -3.21
N LEU A 571 24.66 -15.28 -3.77
CA LEU A 571 23.72 -14.86 -4.82
C LEU A 571 23.83 -15.75 -6.06
N GLN A 572 25.05 -16.10 -6.47
CA GLN A 572 25.26 -17.04 -7.58
C GLN A 572 24.73 -18.44 -7.29
N HIS A 573 24.87 -18.95 -6.05
CA HIS A 573 24.31 -20.25 -5.67
C HIS A 573 22.77 -20.26 -5.73
N VAL A 574 22.13 -19.23 -5.17
CA VAL A 574 20.67 -19.08 -5.18
C VAL A 574 20.14 -18.94 -6.61
N SER A 575 20.76 -18.08 -7.43
CA SER A 575 20.33 -17.87 -8.82
C SER A 575 20.46 -19.15 -9.65
N LYS A 576 21.58 -19.89 -9.52
CA LYS A 576 21.77 -21.19 -10.17
C LYS A 576 20.72 -22.21 -9.74
N TYR A 577 20.42 -22.29 -8.44
CA TYR A 577 19.43 -23.23 -7.91
C TYR A 577 18.02 -22.97 -8.46
N ILE A 578 17.55 -21.72 -8.37
CA ILE A 578 16.22 -21.34 -8.86
C ILE A 578 16.12 -21.56 -10.38
N ARG A 579 17.14 -21.10 -11.13
CA ARG A 579 17.20 -21.27 -12.59
C ARG A 579 17.14 -22.74 -12.98
N TRP A 580 18.04 -23.56 -12.43
CA TRP A 580 18.10 -24.99 -12.71
C TRP A 580 16.79 -25.69 -12.37
N TRP A 581 16.19 -25.37 -11.22
CA TRP A 581 14.92 -25.97 -10.80
C TRP A 581 13.78 -25.67 -11.78
N ASN A 582 13.61 -24.38 -12.11
CA ASN A 582 12.53 -23.94 -12.99
C ASN A 582 12.72 -24.44 -14.44
N GLU A 583 13.97 -24.56 -14.91
CA GLU A 583 14.29 -25.17 -16.22
C GLU A 583 14.02 -26.68 -16.26
N LYS A 584 14.29 -27.38 -15.15
CA LYS A 584 14.10 -28.84 -15.00
C LYS A 584 12.62 -29.22 -14.91
N THR A 585 11.85 -28.54 -14.07
CA THR A 585 10.47 -28.93 -13.76
C THR A 585 9.49 -28.44 -14.83
N ARG A 586 9.70 -27.22 -15.39
CA ARG A 586 8.78 -26.56 -16.35
C ARG A 586 7.31 -26.55 -15.88
N GLY A 587 7.09 -26.54 -14.56
CA GLY A 587 5.78 -26.62 -13.92
C GLY A 587 5.17 -25.25 -13.62
N LEU A 588 4.01 -25.25 -12.96
CA LEU A 588 3.36 -24.02 -12.48
C LEU A 588 4.01 -23.52 -11.18
N GLN A 589 3.99 -22.21 -10.93
CA GLN A 589 4.66 -21.59 -9.79
C GLN A 589 3.84 -21.76 -8.50
N LEU A 590 4.43 -22.41 -7.48
CA LEU A 590 3.77 -22.61 -6.19
C LEU A 590 3.94 -21.38 -5.28
N PHE A 591 2.87 -20.96 -4.61
CA PHE A 591 2.82 -19.80 -3.70
C PHE A 591 3.13 -18.44 -4.35
N HIS A 592 2.84 -18.27 -5.64
CA HIS A 592 3.03 -17.00 -6.33
C HIS A 592 2.04 -15.94 -5.85
N LEU A 593 2.49 -14.73 -5.49
CA LEU A 593 1.62 -13.69 -4.89
C LEU A 593 0.42 -13.31 -5.76
N THR A 594 0.63 -13.15 -7.08
CA THR A 594 -0.42 -12.68 -8.00
C THR A 594 -1.25 -13.81 -8.62
N ASN A 595 -0.78 -15.06 -8.57
CA ASN A 595 -1.46 -16.20 -9.19
C ASN A 595 -1.54 -17.35 -8.18
N GLN A 596 -2.72 -17.51 -7.57
CA GLN A 596 -2.95 -18.53 -6.55
C GLN A 596 -3.47 -19.85 -7.13
N ASP A 597 -3.85 -19.89 -8.41
CA ASP A 597 -4.44 -21.09 -9.04
C ASP A 597 -3.53 -22.33 -8.92
N PRO A 598 -2.20 -22.25 -9.14
CA PRO A 598 -1.32 -23.38 -8.93
C PRO A 598 -1.30 -23.87 -7.48
N THR A 599 -1.42 -22.97 -6.51
CA THR A 599 -1.44 -23.30 -5.08
C THR A 599 -2.74 -24.03 -4.72
N PHE A 600 -3.88 -23.61 -5.27
CA PHE A 600 -5.16 -24.31 -5.08
C PHE A 600 -5.16 -25.67 -5.80
N GLY A 601 -4.57 -25.76 -6.99
CA GLY A 601 -4.36 -27.03 -7.69
C GLY A 601 -3.46 -28.00 -6.90
N PHE A 602 -2.39 -27.48 -6.29
CA PHE A 602 -1.54 -28.24 -5.37
C PHE A 602 -2.32 -28.75 -4.16
N ALA A 603 -3.09 -27.87 -3.51
CA ALA A 603 -3.92 -28.19 -2.35
C ALA A 603 -4.89 -29.34 -2.64
N GLN A 604 -5.58 -29.27 -3.79
CA GLN A 604 -6.51 -30.30 -4.24
C GLN A 604 -5.80 -31.64 -4.43
N ARG A 605 -4.69 -31.66 -5.18
CA ARG A 605 -3.94 -32.90 -5.46
C ARG A 605 -3.36 -33.52 -4.19
N PHE A 606 -2.82 -32.70 -3.30
CA PHE A 606 -2.30 -33.15 -2.01
C PHE A 606 -3.42 -33.77 -1.17
N ALA A 607 -4.55 -33.08 -1.01
CA ALA A 607 -5.67 -33.54 -0.21
C ALA A 607 -6.27 -34.85 -0.73
N LEU A 608 -6.42 -34.99 -2.05
CA LEU A 608 -6.91 -36.23 -2.68
C LEU A 608 -6.00 -37.44 -2.42
N SER A 609 -4.69 -37.20 -2.30
CA SER A 609 -3.71 -38.25 -2.01
C SER A 609 -3.57 -38.58 -0.53
N SER A 610 -4.10 -37.74 0.37
CA SER A 610 -3.99 -37.87 1.82
C SER A 610 -5.20 -38.60 2.41
N SER A 611 -4.97 -39.81 2.95
CA SER A 611 -6.02 -40.58 3.64
C SER A 611 -6.62 -39.80 4.82
N SER A 612 -5.78 -39.15 5.61
CA SER A 612 -6.22 -38.35 6.78
C SER A 612 -7.16 -37.21 6.39
N MET A 613 -6.85 -36.46 5.32
CA MET A 613 -7.71 -35.36 4.86
C MET A 613 -9.01 -35.88 4.23
N MET A 614 -8.94 -37.00 3.52
CA MET A 614 -10.12 -37.69 3.00
C MET A 614 -11.02 -38.24 4.11
N ASP A 615 -10.46 -38.72 5.21
CA ASP A 615 -11.22 -39.17 6.38
C ASP A 615 -11.91 -37.99 7.09
N ILE A 616 -11.27 -36.81 7.15
CA ILE A 616 -11.92 -35.58 7.63
C ILE A 616 -13.13 -35.24 6.75
N TYR A 617 -12.96 -35.25 5.43
CA TYR A 617 -14.06 -35.02 4.49
C TYR A 617 -15.20 -36.03 4.67
N ASN A 618 -14.89 -37.32 4.71
CA ASN A 618 -15.90 -38.38 4.84
C ASN A 618 -16.66 -38.28 6.18
N ARG A 619 -15.95 -38.01 7.29
CA ARG A 619 -16.58 -37.82 8.61
C ARG A 619 -17.51 -36.61 8.64
N ASP A 620 -17.15 -35.53 7.96
CA ASP A 620 -18.01 -34.34 7.85
C ASP A 620 -19.29 -34.67 7.07
N VAL A 621 -19.16 -35.31 5.91
CA VAL A 621 -20.30 -35.78 5.09
C VAL A 621 -21.21 -36.72 5.88
N GLU A 622 -20.64 -37.70 6.59
CA GLU A 622 -21.42 -38.63 7.41
C GLU A 622 -22.12 -37.94 8.59
N SER A 623 -21.45 -36.99 9.24
CA SER A 623 -22.00 -36.25 10.37
C SER A 623 -23.15 -35.35 9.92
N TRP A 624 -23.03 -34.74 8.74
CA TRP A 624 -24.10 -34.01 8.09
C TRP A 624 -25.30 -34.90 7.77
N GLU A 625 -25.08 -36.07 7.16
CA GLU A 625 -26.14 -37.03 6.85
C GLU A 625 -26.84 -37.57 8.11
N ARG A 626 -26.08 -37.83 9.18
CA ARG A 626 -26.62 -38.22 10.50
C ARG A 626 -27.50 -37.11 11.09
N HIS A 627 -27.05 -35.86 11.02
CA HIS A 627 -27.81 -34.72 11.53
C HIS A 627 -29.13 -34.53 10.78
N LYS A 628 -29.10 -34.60 9.44
CA LYS A 628 -30.30 -34.56 8.59
C LYS A 628 -31.31 -35.65 8.97
N LYS A 629 -30.85 -36.89 9.15
CA LYS A 629 -31.70 -38.01 9.57
C LYS A 629 -32.30 -37.80 10.97
N SER A 630 -31.51 -37.32 11.93
CA SER A 630 -31.97 -37.05 13.30
C SER A 630 -33.04 -35.97 13.35
N ARG A 631 -32.85 -34.87 12.60
CA ARG A 631 -33.81 -33.76 12.57
C ARG A 631 -35.14 -34.17 11.94
N VAL A 632 -35.10 -34.94 10.85
CA VAL A 632 -36.30 -35.52 10.24
C VAL A 632 -37.04 -36.44 11.23
N ALA A 633 -36.30 -37.23 12.02
CA ALA A 633 -36.90 -38.08 13.04
C ALA A 633 -37.56 -37.26 14.16
N GLU A 634 -36.90 -36.19 14.65
CA GLU A 634 -37.44 -35.30 15.69
C GLU A 634 -38.77 -34.64 15.25
N ILE A 635 -38.81 -34.12 14.01
CA ILE A 635 -40.03 -33.52 13.47
C ILE A 635 -41.15 -34.56 13.34
N ARG A 636 -40.84 -35.80 12.93
CA ARG A 636 -41.83 -36.89 12.88
C ARG A 636 -42.38 -37.23 14.26
N THR A 637 -41.54 -37.27 15.30
CA THR A 637 -41.97 -37.53 16.68
C THR A 637 -42.87 -36.42 17.21
N GLN A 638 -42.53 -35.15 16.94
CA GLN A 638 -43.39 -34.01 17.28
C GLN A 638 -44.73 -34.05 16.55
N LEU A 639 -44.74 -34.53 15.31
CA LEU A 639 -45.97 -34.69 14.53
C LEU A 639 -46.89 -35.74 15.16
N SER A 640 -46.32 -36.88 15.56
CA SER A 640 -47.06 -37.95 16.25
C SER A 640 -47.65 -37.46 17.56
N SER A 641 -46.89 -36.74 18.38
CA SER A 641 -47.39 -36.25 19.67
C SER A 641 -48.52 -35.21 19.51
N LEU A 642 -48.43 -34.34 18.50
CA LEU A 642 -49.51 -33.40 18.17
C LEU A 642 -50.76 -34.11 17.65
N GLU A 643 -50.61 -35.18 16.86
CA GLU A 643 -51.73 -36.00 16.38
C GLU A 643 -52.41 -36.75 17.54
N ASP A 644 -51.65 -37.26 18.51
CA ASP A 644 -52.16 -37.85 19.75
C ASP A 644 -52.90 -36.81 20.62
N GLU A 645 -52.32 -35.60 20.79
CA GLU A 645 -52.93 -34.49 21.51
C GLU A 645 -54.26 -34.06 20.86
N LEU A 646 -54.29 -33.99 19.52
CA LEU A 646 -55.50 -33.71 18.74
C LEU A 646 -56.58 -34.77 19.00
N GLN A 647 -56.20 -36.04 19.00
CA GLN A 647 -57.14 -37.15 19.23
C GLN A 647 -57.69 -37.12 20.66
N SER A 648 -56.86 -36.80 21.66
CA SER A 648 -57.30 -36.59 23.05
C SER A 648 -58.32 -35.46 23.15
N LYS A 649 -58.04 -34.30 22.54
CA LYS A 649 -58.96 -33.15 22.56
C LYS A 649 -60.26 -33.41 21.82
N HIS A 650 -60.26 -34.23 20.77
CA HIS A 650 -61.49 -34.69 20.12
C HIS A 650 -62.34 -35.58 21.03
N ARG A 651 -61.71 -36.47 21.83
CA ARG A 651 -62.42 -37.28 22.83
C ARG A 651 -63.02 -36.41 23.93
N GLU A 652 -62.23 -35.50 24.51
CA GLU A 652 -62.71 -34.53 25.51
C GLU A 652 -63.90 -33.69 24.99
N LEU A 653 -63.84 -33.25 23.73
CA LEU A 653 -64.94 -32.52 23.10
C LEU A 653 -66.18 -33.40 22.88
N ALA A 654 -66.00 -34.68 22.54
CA ALA A 654 -67.10 -35.63 22.38
C ALA A 654 -67.79 -35.93 23.71
N ASP A 655 -67.02 -36.16 24.78
CA ASP A 655 -67.52 -36.38 26.13
C ASP A 655 -68.26 -35.14 26.65
N GLU A 656 -67.70 -33.95 26.43
CA GLU A 656 -68.34 -32.67 26.78
C GLU A 656 -69.65 -32.45 25.99
N ASN A 657 -69.68 -32.80 24.69
CA ASN A 657 -70.89 -32.71 23.89
C ASN A 657 -71.97 -33.72 24.35
N ALA A 658 -71.57 -34.92 24.79
CA ALA A 658 -72.50 -35.89 25.37
C ALA A 658 -73.11 -35.34 26.66
N ARG A 659 -72.29 -34.79 27.57
CA ARG A 659 -72.76 -34.14 28.81
C ARG A 659 -73.74 -32.99 28.50
N LEU A 660 -73.44 -32.16 27.51
CA LEU A 660 -74.28 -31.01 27.13
C LEU A 660 -75.61 -31.41 26.49
N ASN A 661 -75.67 -32.52 25.76
CA ASN A 661 -76.90 -33.03 25.16
C ASN A 661 -77.89 -33.53 26.22
N ASP A 662 -77.39 -34.07 27.34
CA ASP A 662 -78.23 -34.53 28.45
C ASP A 662 -78.80 -33.35 29.27
N GLU A 663 -78.12 -32.20 29.34
CA GLU A 663 -78.52 -31.02 30.15
C GLU A 663 -79.38 -29.95 29.41
N HIS A 664 -79.64 -30.07 28.10
CA HIS A 664 -80.40 -29.08 27.30
C HIS A 664 -79.87 -27.62 27.36
N THR A 665 -78.56 -27.43 27.56
CA THR A 665 -77.93 -26.10 27.62
C THR A 665 -77.14 -25.76 26.36
N ALA A 666 -77.50 -24.67 25.67
CA ALA A 666 -77.09 -24.42 24.29
C ALA A 666 -75.67 -23.86 24.08
N ASN A 667 -74.97 -23.34 25.10
CA ASN A 667 -73.60 -22.84 24.90
C ASN A 667 -72.82 -22.69 26.22
N ILE A 668 -71.78 -23.51 26.42
CA ILE A 668 -70.88 -23.43 27.58
C ILE A 668 -69.47 -23.02 27.11
N PRO A 669 -68.76 -22.12 27.83
CA PRO A 669 -67.39 -21.68 27.52
C PRO A 669 -66.38 -22.82 27.29
N ALA A 670 -66.55 -23.96 27.98
CA ALA A 670 -65.69 -25.14 27.86
C ALA A 670 -65.70 -25.74 26.45
N ARG A 671 -66.86 -25.83 25.80
CA ARG A 671 -66.98 -26.33 24.41
C ARG A 671 -66.30 -25.41 23.41
N SER A 672 -66.41 -24.09 23.59
CA SER A 672 -65.73 -23.12 22.73
C SER A 672 -64.22 -23.26 22.87
N LYS A 673 -63.72 -23.33 24.11
CA LYS A 673 -62.29 -23.47 24.40
C LYS A 673 -61.69 -24.74 23.78
N LEU A 674 -62.37 -25.89 23.89
CA LEU A 674 -61.93 -27.14 23.26
C LEU A 674 -61.91 -27.07 21.73
N LYS A 675 -62.87 -26.37 21.12
CA LYS A 675 -62.86 -26.11 19.66
C LYS A 675 -61.69 -25.20 19.26
N ASP A 676 -61.41 -24.15 20.04
CA ASP A 676 -60.29 -23.25 19.81
C ASP A 676 -58.94 -23.97 19.96
N ASP A 677 -58.82 -24.84 20.97
CA ASP A 677 -57.64 -25.70 21.18
C ASP A 677 -57.44 -26.67 20.00
N ILE A 678 -58.50 -27.31 19.49
CA ILE A 678 -58.44 -28.17 18.30
C ILE A 678 -57.99 -27.38 17.06
N VAL A 679 -58.51 -26.16 16.85
CA VAL A 679 -58.08 -25.31 15.74
C VAL A 679 -56.60 -24.91 15.90
N SER A 680 -56.17 -24.58 17.11
CA SER A 680 -54.77 -24.27 17.43
C SER A 680 -53.84 -25.46 17.16
N ILE A 681 -54.18 -26.66 17.63
CA ILE A 681 -53.41 -27.89 17.41
C ILE A 681 -53.36 -28.24 15.92
N ASN A 682 -54.48 -28.14 15.20
CA ASN A 682 -54.49 -28.34 13.74
C ASN A 682 -53.58 -27.35 12.99
N SER A 683 -53.50 -26.09 13.44
CA SER A 683 -52.55 -25.12 12.90
C SER A 683 -51.09 -25.50 13.16
N ARG A 684 -50.80 -26.10 14.33
CA ARG A 684 -49.46 -26.59 14.71
C ARG A 684 -49.10 -27.83 13.90
N ILE A 685 -50.02 -28.78 13.70
CA ILE A 685 -49.83 -29.95 12.83
C ILE A 685 -49.58 -29.51 11.38
N LYS A 686 -50.36 -28.56 10.86
CA LYS A 686 -50.15 -28.03 9.50
C LYS A 686 -48.76 -27.40 9.34
N ARG A 687 -48.32 -26.61 10.34
CA ARG A 687 -46.96 -26.05 10.37
C ARG A 687 -45.88 -27.12 10.47
N ALA A 688 -46.07 -28.16 11.28
CA ALA A 688 -45.12 -29.26 11.42
C ALA A 688 -45.02 -30.13 10.15
N LYS A 689 -46.16 -30.38 9.46
CA LYS A 689 -46.19 -31.09 8.15
C LYS A 689 -45.47 -30.29 7.07
N GLU A 690 -45.66 -28.97 7.06
CA GLU A 690 -44.96 -28.07 6.14
C GLU A 690 -43.45 -28.01 6.44
N LEU A 691 -43.06 -27.92 7.72
CA LEU A 691 -41.66 -28.00 8.15
C LEU A 691 -41.00 -29.33 7.73
N LEU A 692 -41.69 -30.45 7.90
CA LEU A 692 -41.20 -31.77 7.47
C LEU A 692 -41.00 -31.84 5.96
N ARG A 693 -41.96 -31.30 5.19
CA ARG A 693 -41.88 -31.23 3.72
C ARG A 693 -40.70 -30.35 3.27
N GLN A 694 -40.49 -29.22 3.95
CA GLN A 694 -39.37 -28.32 3.70
C GLN A 694 -38.02 -28.99 4.01
N GLU A 695 -37.85 -29.61 5.19
CA GLU A 695 -36.60 -30.30 5.56
C GLU A 695 -36.27 -31.50 4.65
N LEU A 696 -37.27 -32.17 4.08
CA LEU A 696 -37.07 -33.25 3.10
C LEU A 696 -36.67 -32.72 1.72
N ALA A 697 -37.20 -31.57 1.30
CA ALA A 697 -36.94 -30.97 -0.02
C ALA A 697 -35.64 -30.14 -0.05
N THR A 698 -35.40 -29.34 0.99
CA THR A 698 -34.27 -28.42 1.16
C THR A 698 -34.10 -28.17 2.65
N PRO A 699 -33.17 -28.88 3.33
CA PRO A 699 -32.87 -28.63 4.73
C PRO A 699 -32.62 -27.14 4.97
N ARG A 700 -33.13 -26.58 6.08
CA ARG A 700 -32.85 -25.18 6.43
C ARG A 700 -31.32 -24.96 6.48
N PRO A 701 -30.81 -23.76 6.17
CA PRO A 701 -29.38 -23.54 6.01
C PRO A 701 -28.68 -23.53 7.38
N LEU A 702 -28.45 -24.71 7.95
CA LEU A 702 -27.19 -24.98 8.61
C LEU A 702 -26.19 -25.10 7.48
N VAL A 703 -25.34 -24.09 7.33
CA VAL A 703 -24.36 -24.08 6.26
C VAL A 703 -23.51 -25.34 6.40
N ARG A 704 -23.46 -26.14 5.33
CA ARG A 704 -22.53 -27.26 5.27
C ARG A 704 -21.13 -26.64 5.43
N PRO A 705 -20.36 -26.97 6.48
CA PRO A 705 -19.10 -26.28 6.81
C PRO A 705 -18.04 -26.39 5.71
N LEU A 706 -18.25 -27.32 4.78
CA LEU A 706 -17.48 -27.48 3.57
C LEU A 706 -18.39 -27.36 2.33
N PRO A 707 -17.91 -26.78 1.22
CA PRO A 707 -18.60 -26.71 -0.06
C PRO A 707 -19.26 -28.02 -0.49
N ALA A 708 -20.34 -27.90 -1.27
CA ALA A 708 -21.03 -29.07 -1.79
C ALA A 708 -20.18 -29.89 -2.76
N ALA A 709 -19.37 -29.19 -3.56
CA ALA A 709 -18.40 -29.78 -4.47
C ALA A 709 -17.23 -30.37 -3.67
N LYS A 710 -16.93 -31.65 -3.92
CA LYS A 710 -15.83 -32.35 -3.26
C LYS A 710 -14.50 -31.64 -3.47
N ASP A 711 -14.26 -31.14 -4.67
CA ASP A 711 -13.00 -30.51 -5.08
C ASP A 711 -12.72 -29.21 -4.32
N ASP A 712 -13.73 -28.39 -4.05
CA ASP A 712 -13.58 -27.16 -3.27
C ASP A 712 -13.44 -27.47 -1.77
N ALA A 713 -14.18 -28.47 -1.27
CA ALA A 713 -14.13 -28.91 0.11
C ALA A 713 -12.74 -29.42 0.53
N ILE A 714 -12.10 -30.23 -0.32
CA ILE A 714 -10.78 -30.78 -0.03
C ILE A 714 -9.66 -29.72 -0.11
N GLN A 715 -9.81 -28.70 -0.96
CA GLN A 715 -8.90 -27.55 -0.96
C GLN A 715 -8.97 -26.79 0.37
N ILE A 716 -10.18 -26.56 0.89
CA ILE A 716 -10.37 -25.89 2.18
C ILE A 716 -9.82 -26.74 3.32
N ILE A 717 -10.08 -28.05 3.34
CA ILE A 717 -9.49 -28.96 4.33
C ILE A 717 -7.96 -28.84 4.30
N PHE A 718 -7.34 -28.88 3.13
CA PHE A 718 -5.90 -28.70 3.01
C PHE A 718 -5.42 -27.37 3.61
N MET A 719 -6.10 -26.25 3.33
CA MET A 719 -5.69 -24.95 3.88
C MET A 719 -5.84 -24.88 5.40
N LEU A 720 -6.86 -25.54 5.97
CA LEU A 720 -7.08 -25.60 7.42
C LEU A 720 -6.13 -26.57 8.13
N THR A 721 -5.73 -27.64 7.47
CA THR A 721 -4.86 -28.69 8.02
C THR A 721 -3.55 -28.81 7.24
N MET A 722 -3.04 -27.68 6.76
CA MET A 722 -1.85 -27.64 5.91
C MET A 722 -0.68 -28.25 6.69
N PRO A 723 0.10 -29.19 6.12
CA PRO A 723 1.28 -29.71 6.79
C PRO A 723 2.24 -28.57 7.14
N ARG A 724 2.78 -28.61 8.35
CA ARG A 724 3.57 -27.51 8.90
C ARG A 724 4.75 -27.12 8.00
N ASP A 725 5.45 -28.09 7.44
CA ASP A 725 6.58 -27.86 6.53
C ASP A 725 6.15 -27.10 5.26
N ILE A 726 4.95 -27.37 4.74
CA ILE A 726 4.39 -26.69 3.56
C ILE A 726 3.91 -25.28 3.90
N GLU A 727 3.31 -25.09 5.08
CA GLU A 727 2.94 -23.77 5.60
C GLU A 727 4.18 -22.86 5.73
N LEU A 728 5.27 -23.40 6.30
CA LEU A 728 6.53 -22.69 6.47
C LEU A 728 7.20 -22.39 5.14
N LEU A 729 7.17 -23.34 4.18
CA LEU A 729 7.64 -23.13 2.81
C LEU A 729 6.87 -21.97 2.15
N GLY A 730 5.54 -21.98 2.22
CA GLY A 730 4.70 -20.91 1.68
C GLY A 730 4.97 -19.56 2.35
N SER A 731 5.08 -19.53 3.67
CA SER A 731 5.42 -18.31 4.44
C SER A 731 6.76 -17.71 4.01
N LEU A 732 7.80 -18.55 3.86
CA LEU A 732 9.11 -18.12 3.41
C LEU A 732 9.10 -17.67 1.94
N CYS A 733 8.35 -18.36 1.08
CA CYS A 733 8.20 -17.97 -0.32
C CYS A 733 7.58 -16.58 -0.46
N LEU A 734 6.49 -16.32 0.26
CA LEU A 734 5.82 -15.01 0.28
C LEU A 734 6.73 -13.93 0.88
N THR A 735 7.51 -14.28 1.92
CA THR A 735 8.49 -13.36 2.53
C THR A 735 9.60 -13.00 1.54
N ALA A 736 10.12 -13.97 0.79
CA ALA A 736 11.16 -13.77 -0.20
C ALA A 736 10.67 -12.92 -1.39
N GLN A 737 9.44 -13.16 -1.87
CA GLN A 737 8.82 -12.32 -2.92
C GLN A 737 8.64 -10.87 -2.43
N ARG A 738 8.18 -10.68 -1.18
CA ARG A 738 8.01 -9.34 -0.59
C ARG A 738 9.31 -8.59 -0.35
N ALA A 739 10.44 -9.30 -0.24
CA ALA A 739 11.74 -8.65 -0.06
C ALA A 739 12.21 -7.86 -1.29
N LEU A 740 11.63 -8.11 -2.48
CA LEU A 740 11.86 -7.33 -3.69
C LEU A 740 11.19 -5.96 -3.68
N ALA A 741 10.05 -5.84 -2.98
CA ALA A 741 9.30 -4.60 -2.91
C ALA A 741 9.79 -3.74 -1.74
N THR A 742 9.84 -2.42 -1.92
CA THR A 742 10.01 -1.53 -0.78
C THR A 742 8.81 -1.71 0.15
N THR A 743 9.06 -1.91 1.44
CA THR A 743 8.05 -1.87 2.52
C THR A 743 7.57 -0.43 2.76
N ASN A 744 7.41 0.36 1.69
CA ASN A 744 6.54 1.52 1.76
C ASN A 744 5.12 1.02 1.97
N ARG A 745 4.37 1.82 2.71
CA ARG A 745 3.18 1.45 3.48
C ARG A 745 1.83 1.34 2.72
N PRO A 746 1.68 1.49 1.38
CA PRO A 746 0.34 1.84 0.89
C PRO A 746 -0.63 0.65 0.85
N TYR A 747 -0.16 -0.60 0.74
CA TYR A 747 -1.07 -1.75 0.60
C TYR A 747 -1.99 -2.03 1.81
N MET A 748 -1.60 -1.62 3.02
CA MET A 748 -2.43 -1.84 4.22
C MET A 748 -3.53 -0.81 4.38
N HIS A 749 -3.27 0.45 4.00
CA HIS A 749 -4.26 1.52 4.05
C HIS A 749 -5.18 1.47 2.82
N GLN A 750 -4.69 1.16 1.62
CA GLN A 750 -5.51 1.08 0.39
C GLN A 750 -6.74 0.19 0.52
N PHE A 751 -6.64 -1.01 1.11
CA PHE A 751 -7.81 -1.88 1.26
C PHE A 751 -8.79 -1.35 2.33
N THR A 752 -8.27 -0.78 3.42
CA THR A 752 -9.07 -0.15 4.48
C THR A 752 -9.79 1.10 3.98
N ASP A 753 -9.08 1.94 3.21
CA ASP A 753 -9.54 3.19 2.59
C ASP A 753 -10.62 2.94 1.53
N VAL A 754 -10.67 1.74 0.94
CA VAL A 754 -11.75 1.33 0.03
C VAL A 754 -12.91 0.68 0.79
N ALA A 755 -12.61 -0.26 1.69
CA ALA A 755 -13.64 -1.04 2.37
C ALA A 755 -14.46 -0.23 3.39
N LYS A 756 -13.83 0.73 4.10
CA LYS A 756 -14.49 1.55 5.14
C LYS A 756 -15.53 2.52 4.54
N PRO A 757 -15.26 3.32 3.49
CA PRO A 757 -16.27 4.16 2.86
C PRO A 757 -17.41 3.36 2.24
N ILE A 758 -17.13 2.24 1.56
CA ILE A 758 -18.17 1.37 1.00
C ILE A 758 -19.08 0.86 2.12
N ALA A 759 -18.51 0.42 3.24
CA ALA A 759 -19.26 -0.03 4.42
C ALA A 759 -20.12 1.09 5.04
N GLU A 760 -19.66 2.35 5.01
CA GLU A 760 -20.41 3.52 5.46
C GLU A 760 -21.57 3.87 4.52
N HIS A 761 -21.38 3.71 3.20
CA HIS A 761 -22.38 4.06 2.18
C HIS A 761 -23.54 3.05 2.09
N LEU A 762 -23.34 1.78 2.47
CA LEU A 762 -24.36 0.71 2.39
C LEU A 762 -25.63 0.96 3.23
N LEU A 763 -25.65 1.99 4.09
CA LEU A 763 -26.81 2.40 4.91
C LEU A 763 -27.09 3.90 4.87
N ALA A 764 -26.37 4.68 4.04
CA ALA A 764 -26.60 6.12 3.91
C ALA A 764 -27.89 6.46 3.13
N GLU A 765 -28.46 5.48 2.41
CA GLU A 765 -29.77 5.58 1.80
C GLU A 765 -30.87 5.33 2.85
N ASP A 766 -31.75 6.32 3.00
CA ASP A 766 -32.94 6.43 3.87
C ASP A 766 -33.46 5.08 4.42
N GLU A 767 -33.05 4.70 5.65
CA GLU A 767 -33.43 3.45 6.33
C GLU A 767 -34.96 3.20 6.35
N SER A 768 -35.76 4.27 6.17
CA SER A 768 -37.22 4.25 6.09
C SER A 768 -37.78 3.56 4.84
N LYS A 769 -36.98 3.35 3.78
CA LYS A 769 -37.42 2.77 2.49
C LYS A 769 -37.10 1.29 2.30
N HIS A 770 -36.32 0.70 3.20
CA HIS A 770 -35.83 -0.67 3.06
C HIS A 770 -36.63 -1.65 3.94
N SER A 771 -36.89 -2.84 3.39
CA SER A 771 -37.47 -3.92 4.19
C SER A 771 -36.49 -4.41 5.26
N PRO A 772 -36.97 -4.98 6.39
CA PRO A 772 -36.10 -5.54 7.44
C PRO A 772 -35.06 -6.53 6.91
N ASP A 773 -35.41 -7.33 5.90
CA ASP A 773 -34.50 -8.31 5.27
C ASP A 773 -33.40 -7.64 4.44
N GLN A 774 -33.69 -6.52 3.78
CA GLN A 774 -32.70 -5.72 3.05
C GLN A 774 -31.74 -5.03 4.03
N ILE A 775 -32.27 -4.46 5.12
CA ILE A 775 -31.46 -3.86 6.20
C ILE A 775 -30.54 -4.91 6.82
N ALA A 776 -31.03 -6.12 7.07
CA ALA A 776 -30.21 -7.23 7.55
C ALA A 776 -29.06 -7.55 6.57
N THR A 777 -29.38 -7.69 5.28
CA THR A 777 -28.41 -7.99 4.24
C THR A 777 -27.33 -6.91 4.12
N PHE A 778 -27.69 -5.63 4.19
CA PHE A 778 -26.73 -4.53 4.17
C PHE A 778 -25.85 -4.52 5.41
N ARG A 779 -26.40 -4.77 6.61
CA ARG A 779 -25.63 -4.89 7.84
C ARG A 779 -24.66 -6.08 7.83
N GLN A 780 -25.05 -7.21 7.24
CA GLN A 780 -24.18 -8.36 7.05
C GLN A 780 -23.00 -8.03 6.12
N LYS A 781 -23.26 -7.37 4.99
CA LYS A 781 -22.20 -6.91 4.06
C LYS A 781 -21.27 -5.89 4.69
N LYS A 782 -21.83 -4.91 5.42
CA LYS A 782 -21.09 -3.91 6.19
C LYS A 782 -20.15 -4.56 7.22
N CYS A 783 -20.67 -5.55 7.95
CA CYS A 783 -19.86 -6.35 8.88
C CYS A 783 -18.68 -7.06 8.18
N ILE A 784 -18.93 -7.70 7.04
CA ILE A 784 -17.88 -8.40 6.28
C ILE A 784 -16.79 -7.44 5.80
N LEU A 785 -17.18 -6.27 5.29
CA LEU A 785 -16.25 -5.24 4.79
C LEU A 785 -15.35 -4.68 5.89
N TYR A 786 -15.91 -4.31 7.05
CA TYR A 786 -15.09 -3.91 8.20
C TYR A 786 -14.18 -5.04 8.68
N GLY A 787 -14.65 -6.28 8.60
CA GLY A 787 -13.85 -7.41 8.99
C GLY A 787 -12.65 -7.66 8.08
N TYR A 788 -12.81 -7.48 6.77
CA TYR A 788 -11.68 -7.54 5.84
C TYR A 788 -10.71 -6.36 6.00
N ALA A 789 -11.22 -5.15 6.23
CA ALA A 789 -10.39 -3.99 6.57
C ALA A 789 -9.53 -4.26 7.82
N LEU A 790 -10.13 -4.84 8.86
CA LEU A 790 -9.41 -5.19 10.08
C LEU A 790 -8.34 -6.28 9.85
N LEU A 791 -8.63 -7.27 9.00
CA LEU A 791 -7.69 -8.33 8.63
C LEU A 791 -6.50 -7.82 7.81
N ALA A 792 -6.59 -6.65 7.16
CA ALA A 792 -5.44 -6.02 6.51
C ALA A 792 -4.30 -5.73 7.50
N TYR A 793 -4.62 -5.47 8.78
CA TYR A 793 -3.64 -5.21 9.85
C TYR A 793 -3.08 -6.48 10.51
N THR A 794 -3.33 -7.67 9.94
CA THR A 794 -2.83 -8.94 10.49
C THR A 794 -1.30 -8.98 10.56
N LEU A 795 -0.59 -8.39 9.61
CA LEU A 795 0.88 -8.38 9.50
C LEU A 795 1.47 -6.96 9.61
N GLY A 796 2.78 -6.80 9.81
CA GLY A 796 3.44 -5.49 9.89
C GLY A 796 3.40 -4.80 11.27
N PRO A 797 4.23 -3.76 11.50
CA PRO A 797 4.23 -3.00 12.75
C PRO A 797 3.04 -2.05 12.83
N LEU A 798 2.41 -1.94 14.01
CA LEU A 798 1.38 -0.94 14.29
C LEU A 798 2.02 0.31 14.90
N ASP A 799 1.90 1.45 14.23
CA ASP A 799 2.17 2.75 14.86
C ASP A 799 0.90 3.29 15.53
N ASP A 800 1.00 4.42 16.22
CA ASP A 800 -0.10 4.98 17.00
C ASP A 800 -1.35 5.27 16.13
N ALA A 801 -1.18 5.65 14.86
CA ALA A 801 -2.28 5.91 13.94
C ALA A 801 -2.96 4.59 13.51
N ALA A 802 -2.17 3.58 13.14
CA ALA A 802 -2.69 2.25 12.82
C ALA A 802 -3.36 1.58 14.03
N CYS A 803 -2.83 1.76 15.24
CA CYS A 803 -3.47 1.28 16.48
C CYS A 803 -4.83 1.93 16.72
N GLN A 804 -4.96 3.25 16.50
CA GLN A 804 -6.25 3.94 16.58
C GLN A 804 -7.24 3.36 15.57
N GLU A 805 -6.81 3.20 14.33
CA GLU A 805 -7.65 2.71 13.23
C GLU A 805 -8.10 1.25 13.44
N VAL A 806 -7.20 0.37 13.90
CA VAL A 806 -7.54 -1.00 14.30
C VAL A 806 -8.58 -1.00 15.41
N CYS A 807 -8.42 -0.14 16.43
CA CYS A 807 -9.38 0.02 17.52
C CYS A 807 -10.76 0.50 17.02
N GLU A 808 -10.82 1.42 16.06
CA GLU A 808 -12.07 1.89 15.46
C GLU A 808 -12.74 0.80 14.61
N LEU A 809 -11.97 0.12 13.77
CA LEU A 809 -12.46 -0.94 12.89
C LEU A 809 -13.01 -2.13 13.68
N ILE A 810 -12.41 -2.51 14.81
CA ILE A 810 -12.96 -3.57 15.66
C ILE A 810 -14.28 -3.15 16.30
N VAL A 811 -14.45 -1.87 16.70
CA VAL A 811 -15.74 -1.35 17.19
C VAL A 811 -16.80 -1.42 16.09
N LEU A 812 -16.47 -0.94 14.89
CA LEU A 812 -17.38 -0.90 13.75
C LEU A 812 -17.77 -2.31 13.29
N PHE A 813 -16.80 -3.23 13.23
CA PHE A 813 -17.01 -4.64 12.94
C PHE A 813 -17.97 -5.28 13.96
N ARG A 814 -17.67 -5.19 15.26
CA ARG A 814 -18.48 -5.83 16.32
C ARG A 814 -19.89 -5.24 16.41
N SER A 815 -20.02 -3.92 16.28
CA SER A 815 -21.32 -3.24 16.27
C SER A 815 -22.16 -3.69 15.06
N SER A 816 -21.56 -3.76 13.87
CA SER A 816 -22.24 -4.23 12.66
C SER A 816 -22.60 -5.72 12.74
N PHE A 817 -21.72 -6.55 13.31
CA PHE A 817 -21.96 -7.97 13.53
C PHE A 817 -23.17 -8.19 14.45
N LEU A 818 -23.23 -7.52 15.60
CA LEU A 818 -24.34 -7.60 16.54
C LEU A 818 -25.64 -7.09 15.93
N CYS A 819 -25.61 -5.93 15.27
CA CYS A 819 -26.79 -5.34 14.64
C CYS A 819 -27.34 -6.20 13.49
N ALA A 820 -26.47 -6.90 12.75
CA ALA A 820 -26.86 -7.86 11.73
C ALA A 820 -27.47 -9.12 12.38
N ALA A 821 -26.81 -9.67 13.40
CA ALA A 821 -27.21 -10.91 14.09
C ALA A 821 -28.57 -10.79 14.83
N ILE A 822 -28.95 -9.57 15.25
CA ILE A 822 -30.25 -9.30 15.87
C ILE A 822 -31.40 -9.41 14.85
N ILE A 823 -31.18 -9.00 13.60
CA ILE A 823 -32.23 -8.95 12.57
C ILE A 823 -32.30 -10.26 11.79
N ALA A 824 -31.16 -10.89 11.50
CA ALA A 824 -31.07 -12.15 10.79
C ALA A 824 -29.93 -13.02 11.36
N PRO A 825 -29.99 -14.36 11.24
CA PRO A 825 -28.91 -15.23 11.65
C PRO A 825 -27.57 -14.83 11.02
N SER A 826 -26.48 -14.87 11.80
CA SER A 826 -25.13 -14.63 11.28
C SER A 826 -24.81 -15.60 10.15
N THR A 827 -24.27 -15.08 9.05
CA THR A 827 -23.84 -15.92 7.92
C THR A 827 -22.53 -16.64 8.27
N GLU A 828 -22.26 -17.78 7.63
CA GLU A 828 -20.99 -18.50 7.80
C GLU A 828 -19.79 -17.60 7.46
N HIS A 829 -19.94 -16.73 6.46
CA HIS A 829 -18.91 -15.78 6.08
C HIS A 829 -18.60 -14.78 7.21
N MET A 830 -19.62 -14.25 7.88
CA MET A 830 -19.43 -13.40 9.06
C MET A 830 -18.70 -14.14 10.19
N LEU A 831 -19.07 -15.39 10.48
CA LEU A 831 -18.45 -16.21 11.51
C LEU A 831 -16.99 -16.58 11.17
N CYS A 832 -16.70 -16.85 9.90
CA CYS A 832 -15.34 -17.10 9.41
C CYS A 832 -14.45 -15.86 9.56
N VAL A 833 -14.98 -14.70 9.18
CA VAL A 833 -14.28 -13.41 9.32
C VAL A 833 -14.07 -13.08 10.81
N GLU A 834 -15.08 -13.30 11.66
CA GLU A 834 -14.97 -13.14 13.12
C GLU A 834 -13.89 -14.03 13.74
N SER A 835 -13.81 -15.29 13.32
CA SER A 835 -12.79 -16.23 13.80
C SER A 835 -11.37 -15.74 13.47
N LYS A 836 -11.14 -15.31 12.22
CA LYS A 836 -9.85 -14.76 11.76
C LYS A 836 -9.49 -13.45 12.48
N ILE A 837 -10.48 -12.60 12.74
CA ILE A 837 -10.29 -11.36 13.51
C ILE A 837 -9.90 -11.68 14.94
N THR A 838 -10.54 -12.66 15.56
CA THR A 838 -10.21 -13.08 16.92
C THR A 838 -8.76 -13.56 17.01
N GLU A 839 -8.31 -14.34 16.02
CA GLU A 839 -6.91 -14.74 15.89
C GLU A 839 -5.97 -13.55 15.70
N MET A 840 -6.29 -12.61 14.80
CA MET A 840 -5.52 -11.38 14.61
C MET A 840 -5.39 -10.59 15.91
N MET A 841 -6.50 -10.41 16.64
CA MET A 841 -6.54 -9.67 17.90
C MET A 841 -5.67 -10.32 18.97
N THR A 842 -5.62 -11.66 19.07
CA THR A 842 -4.70 -12.35 20.00
C THR A 842 -3.23 -12.00 19.77
N ARG A 843 -2.83 -11.73 18.52
CA ARG A 843 -1.45 -11.39 18.17
C ARG A 843 -1.15 -9.90 18.38
N ARG A 844 -2.18 -9.03 18.35
CA ARG A 844 -2.03 -7.56 18.34
C ARG A 844 -2.46 -6.86 19.62
N ILE A 845 -3.15 -7.54 20.52
CA ILE A 845 -3.75 -6.92 21.72
C ILE A 845 -2.71 -6.20 22.61
N ALA A 846 -1.47 -6.71 22.70
CA ALA A 846 -0.43 -6.09 23.49
C ALA A 846 -0.03 -4.70 22.96
N ASP A 847 0.04 -4.54 21.63
CA ASP A 847 0.35 -3.26 20.97
C ASP A 847 -0.79 -2.25 21.17
N LEU A 848 -2.05 -2.71 21.08
CA LEU A 848 -3.24 -1.88 21.30
C LEU A 848 -3.38 -1.42 22.75
N ILE A 849 -3.15 -2.29 23.74
CA ILE A 849 -3.16 -1.91 25.16
C ILE A 849 -2.09 -0.84 25.42
N LYS A 850 -0.89 -1.03 24.86
CA LYS A 850 0.21 -0.07 25.00
C LYS A 850 -0.16 1.30 24.41
N TYR A 851 -0.78 1.32 23.23
CA TYR A 851 -1.30 2.53 22.60
C TYR A 851 -2.38 3.20 23.45
N VAL A 852 -3.39 2.46 23.90
CA VAL A 852 -4.50 3.00 24.70
C VAL A 852 -4.00 3.59 26.01
N LYS A 853 -3.06 2.93 26.70
CA LYS A 853 -2.41 3.48 27.90
C LYS A 853 -1.65 4.78 27.60
N LYS A 854 -0.96 4.85 26.45
CA LYS A 854 -0.25 6.05 26.00
C LYS A 854 -1.21 7.21 25.68
N SER A 855 -2.39 6.92 25.13
CA SER A 855 -3.39 7.90 24.73
C SER A 855 -4.14 8.58 25.89
N LYS A 856 -3.91 8.15 27.14
CA LYS A 856 -4.58 8.69 28.35
C LYS A 856 -6.12 8.71 28.25
N GLY A 857 -6.71 7.74 27.56
CA GLY A 857 -8.17 7.58 27.47
C GLY A 857 -8.86 8.39 26.36
N SER A 858 -8.13 9.21 25.59
CA SER A 858 -8.73 9.89 24.42
C SER A 858 -9.16 8.90 23.35
N ALA A 859 -8.35 7.87 23.07
CA ALA A 859 -8.70 6.80 22.14
C ALA A 859 -10.01 6.11 22.53
N LEU A 860 -10.17 5.72 23.80
CA LEU A 860 -11.37 5.07 24.32
C LEU A 860 -12.61 5.96 24.20
N THR A 861 -12.46 7.27 24.44
CA THR A 861 -13.56 8.24 24.27
C THR A 861 -14.00 8.33 22.81
N THR A 862 -13.06 8.33 21.86
CA THR A 862 -13.35 8.27 20.42
C THR A 862 -14.06 6.96 20.03
N LEU A 863 -13.69 5.82 20.63
CA LEU A 863 -14.36 4.55 20.35
C LEU A 863 -15.83 4.54 20.80
N VAL A 864 -16.13 5.16 21.94
CA VAL A 864 -17.51 5.27 22.44
C VAL A 864 -18.35 6.17 21.54
N SER A 865 -17.79 7.29 21.06
CA SER A 865 -18.54 8.23 20.21
C SER A 865 -18.93 7.63 18.84
N LEU A 866 -18.22 6.61 18.36
CA LEU A 866 -18.58 5.87 17.15
C LEU A 866 -19.88 5.08 17.26
N VAL A 867 -20.24 4.64 18.47
CA VAL A 867 -21.43 3.81 18.71
C VAL A 867 -22.55 4.61 19.38
N SER A 868 -22.20 5.65 20.13
CA SER A 868 -23.12 6.49 20.88
C SER A 868 -22.81 7.98 20.60
N PRO A 869 -23.41 8.61 19.58
CA PRO A 869 -23.16 10.01 19.24
C PRO A 869 -23.53 11.01 20.36
N THR A 870 -24.28 10.55 21.37
CA THR A 870 -24.64 11.33 22.58
C THR A 870 -23.61 11.24 23.72
N SER A 871 -22.48 10.54 23.53
CA SER A 871 -21.47 10.38 24.58
C SER A 871 -20.74 11.70 24.89
N PRO A 872 -20.36 11.97 26.15
CA PRO A 872 -19.54 13.13 26.51
C PRO A 872 -18.20 13.13 25.77
N GLY A 873 -17.77 14.30 25.29
CA GLY A 873 -16.51 14.45 24.53
C GLY A 873 -15.23 14.21 25.34
N GLN A 874 -15.33 14.03 26.66
CA GLN A 874 -14.21 13.71 27.53
C GLN A 874 -14.69 12.79 28.67
N LEU A 875 -14.13 11.59 28.73
CA LEU A 875 -14.39 10.59 29.77
C LEU A 875 -13.08 10.25 30.48
N GLU A 876 -13.12 10.11 31.80
CA GLU A 876 -11.99 9.59 32.57
C GLU A 876 -12.07 8.07 32.61
N TRP A 877 -10.97 7.37 32.35
CA TRP A 877 -10.96 5.91 32.20
C TRP A 877 -10.09 5.22 33.25
N LYS A 878 -10.60 4.13 33.82
CA LYS A 878 -9.90 3.24 34.76
C LYS A 878 -9.88 1.82 34.20
N GLN A 879 -8.72 1.16 34.26
CA GLN A 879 -8.59 -0.25 33.85
C GLN A 879 -9.08 -1.17 34.98
N THR A 880 -9.95 -2.15 34.68
CA THR A 880 -10.67 -2.93 35.71
C THR A 880 -10.03 -4.24 36.17
N CYS A 881 -8.78 -4.53 35.78
CA CYS A 881 -8.04 -5.66 36.33
C CYS A 881 -6.75 -5.18 37.00
N GLU A 882 -6.69 -5.25 38.34
CA GLU A 882 -5.42 -5.21 39.06
C GLU A 882 -4.67 -6.54 38.87
N PRO A 883 -3.36 -6.50 38.55
CA PRO A 883 -2.58 -7.71 38.39
C PRO A 883 -2.43 -8.43 39.73
N LEU A 884 -2.89 -9.68 39.81
CA LEU A 884 -2.42 -10.60 40.86
C LEU A 884 -0.92 -10.86 40.64
N PRO A 885 -0.06 -10.83 41.67
CA PRO A 885 1.40 -10.78 41.52
C PRO A 885 2.05 -11.92 40.71
N ASP A 886 1.37 -13.05 40.53
CA ASP A 886 1.95 -14.28 39.96
C ASP A 886 1.27 -14.80 38.67
N LYS A 887 0.37 -14.01 38.05
CA LYS A 887 -0.22 -14.35 36.75
C LYS A 887 -0.29 -13.11 35.86
N GLU A 888 0.42 -13.11 34.73
CA GLU A 888 0.28 -12.10 33.67
C GLU A 888 -1.11 -12.19 33.03
N ILE A 889 -2.13 -11.64 33.68
CA ILE A 889 -3.46 -11.48 33.12
C ILE A 889 -3.49 -10.13 32.39
N PHE A 890 -3.65 -10.17 31.06
CA PHE A 890 -3.80 -8.96 30.25
C PHE A 890 -5.15 -8.30 30.55
N GLY A 891 -5.16 -7.20 31.31
CA GLY A 891 -6.37 -6.40 31.47
C GLY A 891 -6.75 -5.72 30.15
N THR A 892 -7.80 -6.17 29.47
CA THR A 892 -8.29 -5.56 28.22
C THR A 892 -9.51 -4.66 28.44
N CYS A 893 -10.05 -4.62 29.66
CA CYS A 893 -11.24 -3.85 30.04
C CYS A 893 -10.90 -2.50 30.66
N PHE A 894 -11.61 -1.46 30.22
CA PHE A 894 -11.53 -0.10 30.72
C PHE A 894 -12.95 0.42 31.00
N GLU A 895 -13.15 1.08 32.14
CA GLU A 895 -14.43 1.63 32.58
C GLU A 895 -14.29 3.13 32.85
N SER A 896 -15.32 3.91 32.54
CA SER A 896 -15.26 5.34 32.79
C SER A 896 -15.63 5.73 34.24
N SER A 897 -14.86 6.61 34.87
CA SER A 897 -15.13 7.13 36.20
C SER A 897 -16.36 8.05 36.17
N GLY A 898 -17.48 7.57 36.71
CA GLY A 898 -18.72 8.37 36.86
C GLY A 898 -19.73 8.28 35.71
N ALA A 899 -19.40 7.63 34.60
CA ALA A 899 -20.32 7.33 33.50
C ALA A 899 -20.35 5.82 33.22
N GLN A 900 -21.49 5.27 32.81
CA GLN A 900 -21.73 3.82 32.71
C GLN A 900 -21.16 3.18 31.42
N TYR A 901 -19.97 3.60 30.99
CA TYR A 901 -19.32 3.11 29.77
C TYR A 901 -18.15 2.17 30.09
N ALA A 902 -18.08 1.04 29.38
CA ALA A 902 -16.96 0.11 29.43
C ALA A 902 -16.46 -0.21 28.00
N VAL A 903 -15.17 -0.50 27.86
CA VAL A 903 -14.57 -0.91 26.59
C VAL A 903 -13.65 -2.08 26.85
N ASN A 904 -13.91 -3.21 26.20
CA ASN A 904 -13.00 -4.37 26.21
C ASN A 904 -12.24 -4.42 24.88
N LEU A 905 -10.94 -4.14 24.85
CA LEU A 905 -10.18 -4.12 23.60
C LEU A 905 -10.10 -5.48 22.87
N PHE A 906 -10.44 -6.59 23.54
CA PHE A 906 -10.36 -7.94 22.96
C PHE A 906 -11.69 -8.42 22.37
N THR A 907 -12.80 -8.22 23.10
CA THR A 907 -14.15 -8.65 22.66
C THR A 907 -15.04 -7.48 22.21
N ASN A 908 -14.68 -6.26 22.61
CA ASN A 908 -15.34 -4.98 22.38
C ASN A 908 -16.82 -4.90 22.77
N ILE A 909 -17.18 -5.56 23.87
CA ILE A 909 -18.53 -5.49 24.43
C ILE A 909 -18.53 -4.76 25.78
N GLY A 910 -19.31 -3.67 25.85
CA GLY A 910 -19.92 -3.14 27.09
C GLY A 910 -20.30 -1.66 27.10
N LEU A 911 -21.40 -1.21 26.46
CA LEU A 911 -21.89 0.19 26.67
C LEU A 911 -23.29 0.29 27.27
N THR A 912 -23.36 1.12 28.32
CA THR A 912 -24.49 1.78 28.98
C THR A 912 -25.44 0.92 29.81
N GLY A 913 -25.49 1.19 31.12
CA GLY A 913 -26.79 1.32 31.76
C GLY A 913 -27.28 2.76 31.59
N THR A 914 -28.43 2.93 30.94
CA THR A 914 -29.27 4.10 31.14
C THR A 914 -30.67 3.59 31.38
N ASN A 915 -31.31 4.21 32.37
CA ASN A 915 -32.55 3.77 32.99
C ASN A 915 -33.81 4.15 32.19
N ASP A 916 -33.71 4.44 30.89
CA ASP A 916 -34.81 5.01 30.10
C ASP A 916 -35.12 4.22 28.82
N ASN A 917 -36.04 3.26 28.95
CA ASN A 917 -37.13 2.84 28.05
C ASN A 917 -37.04 2.90 26.50
N HIS A 918 -35.88 3.01 25.85
CA HIS A 918 -35.73 2.77 24.41
C HIS A 918 -34.80 1.56 24.15
N ARG A 919 -35.45 0.43 23.84
CA ARG A 919 -34.87 -0.91 23.68
C ARG A 919 -33.89 -0.99 22.50
N LEU A 920 -32.62 -1.33 22.77
CA LEU A 920 -31.67 -1.84 21.76
C LEU A 920 -31.06 -3.22 22.09
N LEU A 921 -31.53 -3.93 23.12
CA LEU A 921 -31.25 -5.36 23.35
C LEU A 921 -32.46 -6.08 23.99
N PRO A 922 -32.69 -7.39 23.71
CA PRO A 922 -33.67 -8.21 24.43
C PRO A 922 -33.23 -8.51 25.88
N LEU A 923 -34.18 -8.51 26.80
CA LEU A 923 -34.06 -8.70 28.26
C LEU A 923 -33.51 -10.06 28.76
N SER A 924 -32.95 -10.92 27.90
CA SER A 924 -32.50 -12.28 28.26
C SER A 924 -30.99 -12.42 28.51
N VAL A 925 -30.24 -11.31 28.61
CA VAL A 925 -28.85 -11.33 29.08
C VAL A 925 -28.84 -10.77 30.51
N ALA A 926 -29.27 -11.59 31.47
CA ALA A 926 -28.92 -11.36 32.85
C ALA A 926 -27.41 -11.64 33.01
N GLN A 927 -26.69 -10.74 33.67
CA GLN A 927 -25.31 -10.93 34.07
C GLN A 927 -25.21 -12.20 34.95
N GLU A 928 -24.64 -13.27 34.41
CA GLU A 928 -23.90 -14.22 35.22
C GLU A 928 -22.41 -13.88 35.08
N GLU A 929 -21.75 -13.63 36.21
CA GLU A 929 -20.30 -13.48 36.25
C GLU A 929 -19.63 -14.75 35.69
N PRO A 930 -18.77 -14.65 34.66
CA PRO A 930 -18.04 -15.82 34.20
C PRO A 930 -16.95 -16.15 35.21
N ASN A 931 -17.19 -17.18 36.01
CA ASN A 931 -16.24 -17.73 36.96
C ASN A 931 -15.17 -18.53 36.19
N TRP A 932 -14.13 -17.86 35.71
CA TRP A 932 -12.97 -18.50 35.07
C TRP A 932 -12.01 -19.05 36.15
N SER A 933 -12.27 -20.24 36.66
CA SER A 933 -11.31 -20.99 37.50
C SER A 933 -10.53 -21.99 36.66
N ILE A 934 -9.26 -21.69 36.36
CA ILE A 934 -8.28 -22.67 35.87
C ILE A 934 -7.65 -23.33 37.10
N GLU A 935 -8.13 -24.52 37.49
CA GLU A 935 -7.45 -25.37 38.46
C GLU A 935 -6.30 -26.13 37.79
N VAL A 936 -5.07 -25.85 38.19
CA VAL A 936 -3.89 -26.62 37.82
C VAL A 936 -3.60 -27.61 38.95
N HIS A 937 -4.00 -28.87 38.80
CA HIS A 937 -3.51 -29.92 39.67
C HIS A 937 -2.06 -30.26 39.30
N ARG A 938 -1.13 -29.99 40.24
CA ARG A 938 0.22 -30.55 40.24
C ARG A 938 0.12 -32.02 40.65
N LEU A 939 0.58 -32.94 39.80
CA LEU A 939 1.00 -34.27 40.23
C LEU A 939 2.36 -34.60 39.60
N ASP A 940 3.27 -35.01 40.48
CA ASP A 940 4.64 -35.40 40.22
C ASP A 940 4.76 -36.69 39.38
N ASN A 941 5.85 -36.77 38.63
CA ASN A 941 6.57 -37.98 38.19
C ASN A 941 5.76 -39.17 37.65
N SER A 942 5.67 -39.29 36.32
CA SER A 942 6.29 -40.37 35.53
C SER A 942 5.80 -40.33 34.08
N GLU A 943 6.51 -41.04 33.22
CA GLU A 943 6.52 -41.07 31.75
C GLU A 943 5.19 -40.92 30.98
N GLN A 944 5.28 -40.28 29.80
CA GLN A 944 4.35 -40.25 28.66
C GLN A 944 2.90 -39.77 28.93
N THR A 945 2.45 -38.73 28.19
CA THR A 945 1.19 -38.66 27.40
C THR A 945 0.86 -37.21 26.98
N LEU A 946 0.44 -37.05 25.72
CA LEU A 946 0.03 -35.85 25.00
C LEU A 946 -1.08 -35.01 25.70
N ARG A 947 -1.00 -33.68 25.63
CA ARG A 947 -2.09 -32.76 26.05
C ARG A 947 -2.98 -32.37 24.87
N SER A 948 -4.23 -32.83 24.88
CA SER A 948 -5.36 -32.23 24.15
C SER A 948 -5.97 -31.08 24.97
N ILE A 949 -6.20 -29.92 24.35
CA ILE A 949 -7.06 -28.87 24.94
C ILE A 949 -8.47 -29.10 24.41
N SER A 950 -9.42 -29.40 25.31
CA SER A 950 -10.85 -29.46 25.01
C SER A 950 -11.54 -28.27 25.68
N LEU A 951 -12.22 -27.44 24.88
CA LEU A 951 -13.10 -26.37 25.36
C LEU A 951 -14.53 -26.89 25.28
N THR A 952 -15.13 -27.22 26.43
CA THR A 952 -16.52 -27.69 26.51
C THR A 952 -17.40 -26.54 26.99
N THR A 953 -18.36 -26.12 26.17
CA THR A 953 -19.44 -25.19 26.57
C THR A 953 -20.59 -26.03 27.14
N GLN A 954 -20.79 -26.05 28.45
CA GLN A 954 -22.01 -26.61 29.05
C GLN A 954 -23.08 -25.52 29.07
N VAL A 955 -24.10 -25.67 28.23
CA VAL A 955 -25.36 -24.90 28.34
C VAL A 955 -26.35 -25.73 29.14
N THR A 956 -26.43 -25.50 30.45
CA THR A 956 -27.53 -26.00 31.27
C THR A 956 -28.73 -25.05 31.14
N ARG A 957 -29.75 -25.48 30.41
CA ARG A 957 -31.10 -24.89 30.49
C ARG A 957 -31.72 -25.27 31.83
N SER A 958 -32.02 -24.27 32.67
CA SER A 958 -33.07 -24.41 33.68
C SER A 958 -34.27 -23.57 33.26
N VAL A 959 -35.46 -24.07 33.64
CA VAL A 959 -36.81 -23.95 33.06
C VAL A 959 -37.28 -22.54 32.71
#